data_AF-A0A4R6RRU9-F1
#
_entry.id   AF-A0A4R6RRU9-F1
#
_cell.length_a   1.000
_cell.length_b   1.000
_cell.length_c   1.000
_cell.angle_alpha   90.00
_cell.angle_beta   90.00
_cell.angle_gamma   90.00
#
_symmetry.space_group_name_H-M   'P 1'
#
loop_
_entity.id
_entity.type
_entity.pdbx_description
1 polymer ?
#
loop_
_entity_poly.entity_id
_entity_poly.type
_entity_poly.pdbx_seq_one_letter_code
_entity_poly.pdbx_strand_id
1 'polypeptide(L)'
;MSIMDGLHWETWEDPSERWPSDRLKAALVGDTPEDVKKARKSWLSISRAHDVAKCPAQHLGKSRLPRFFDPFAANELGTGAHEVMELFYQFPPAERTEAALKAIARDVANRYWDPEKLANKLPETAAVNELSREYWLSIVLEWSLGILKVEEPQSIEMIGSEWDFKGLPSSNGVVTVGSIDRVRRDLITGKIIVDDYKFGKWKGNPNPSFRDDYGMQGHWYKDVFETNNPGEVVTGVNLIYPRAPHTRQIDIAPEKVQGTLISVKQSRDDLQRYADEQRFPAKPSALCGWCDLAQSCPVARLKKDNALDSASKMPTASELNIPGGKLDDPAMSRRRAQVLAGEQAERDAAMALAVDKVKALMDQKTVAASTPAPQLESGGLNGQRLATYIAAETQEMADAAHADWERRHAAHSIDTTTNPGGTMSQDVQAPVQPQMMPQAAPQQAQVAVQQTPMAQQTLVDVQQAPAVQPAAQPAQRLPRVESYMKSSTNNEGELDLGSYAARNAAAVAEYAVYLISEAGFSARPARLDSLAKQLGRIARRIAFRYTGTQNMQSGAFTHSLYAMKEAIRYLQRATPGGPIPFGQNQESWSVWAGRVENMGIAILQTVDAVFLDDSTDTDLFGQLEQLFPANETAPFQAQ
;
A
#
# COMPACT_ATOMS: atom_id res chain seq x y z
N MET A 1 -11.58 10.23 -39.43
CA MET A 1 -12.74 10.22 -38.52
C MET A 1 -12.38 11.11 -37.36
N SER A 2 -13.23 12.10 -37.02
CA SER A 2 -12.99 12.89 -35.82
C SER A 2 -13.08 11.99 -34.60
N ILE A 3 -12.27 12.27 -33.58
CA ILE A 3 -12.16 11.47 -32.36
C ILE A 3 -13.51 11.40 -31.60
N MET A 4 -14.38 12.41 -31.79
CA MET A 4 -15.67 12.54 -31.09
C MET A 4 -16.88 12.70 -32.03
N ASP A 5 -16.80 12.24 -33.27
CA ASP A 5 -17.98 12.20 -34.16
C ASP A 5 -19.15 11.49 -33.44
N GLY A 6 -20.33 12.14 -33.42
CA GLY A 6 -21.53 11.63 -32.74
C GLY A 6 -21.74 12.11 -31.30
N LEU A 7 -20.94 13.08 -30.81
CA LEU A 7 -21.18 13.73 -29.52
C LEU A 7 -21.53 15.21 -29.69
N HIS A 8 -22.50 15.70 -28.91
CA HIS A 8 -22.83 17.13 -28.84
C HIS A 8 -23.29 17.55 -27.43
N TRP A 9 -23.25 18.86 -27.17
CA TRP A 9 -23.77 19.44 -25.94
C TRP A 9 -25.22 19.87 -26.09
N GLU A 10 -26.05 19.54 -25.11
CA GLU A 10 -27.42 20.03 -24.98
C GLU A 10 -27.64 20.70 -23.62
N THR A 11 -28.60 21.63 -23.58
CA THR A 11 -29.20 22.08 -22.31
C THR A 11 -29.89 20.90 -21.63
N TRP A 12 -29.67 20.74 -20.33
CA TRP A 12 -30.20 19.58 -19.60
C TRP A 12 -30.86 20.02 -18.31
N GLU A 13 -32.11 19.68 -18.07
CA GLU A 13 -32.74 19.91 -16.77
C GLU A 13 -32.86 18.58 -16.03
N ASP A 14 -32.19 18.46 -14.87
CA ASP A 14 -32.31 17.27 -14.03
C ASP A 14 -33.78 17.05 -13.60
N PRO A 15 -34.43 15.95 -14.01
CA PRO A 15 -35.78 15.64 -13.55
C PRO A 15 -35.83 15.26 -12.07
N SER A 16 -34.69 14.90 -11.47
CA SER A 16 -34.61 14.34 -10.11
C SER A 16 -34.39 15.38 -9.00
N GLU A 17 -34.32 16.69 -9.33
CA GLU A 17 -34.01 17.81 -8.42
C GLU A 17 -32.75 17.62 -7.55
N ARG A 18 -31.91 16.63 -7.86
CA ARG A 18 -30.79 16.22 -7.02
C ARG A 18 -29.63 17.22 -7.04
N TRP A 19 -29.66 18.19 -7.96
CA TRP A 19 -28.62 19.22 -8.12
C TRP A 19 -29.17 20.65 -8.01
N PRO A 20 -28.41 21.59 -7.41
CA PRO A 20 -28.81 22.98 -7.29
C PRO A 20 -29.21 23.60 -8.63
N SER A 21 -30.35 24.30 -8.65
CA SER A 21 -30.96 24.91 -9.84
C SER A 21 -30.27 26.19 -10.32
N ASP A 22 -29.26 26.69 -9.60
CA ASP A 22 -28.63 28.01 -9.81
C ASP A 22 -27.53 28.05 -10.88
N ARG A 23 -27.33 26.96 -11.64
CA ARG A 23 -26.22 26.83 -12.61
C ARG A 23 -26.75 26.46 -13.98
N LEU A 24 -26.18 27.06 -15.03
CA LEU A 24 -26.33 26.56 -16.40
C LEU A 24 -26.10 25.04 -16.39
N LYS A 25 -27.11 24.31 -16.86
CA LYS A 25 -27.13 22.85 -16.84
C LYS A 25 -26.94 22.35 -18.27
N ALA A 26 -25.96 21.49 -18.47
CA ALA A 26 -25.66 20.90 -19.77
C ALA A 26 -25.39 19.40 -19.62
N ALA A 27 -25.70 18.64 -20.66
CA ALA A 27 -25.32 17.24 -20.78
C ALA A 27 -24.55 17.02 -22.08
N LEU A 28 -23.56 16.14 -22.03
CA LEU A 28 -22.93 15.59 -23.22
C LEU A 28 -23.80 14.42 -23.69
N VAL A 29 -24.28 14.50 -24.93
CA VAL A 29 -25.18 13.52 -25.54
C VAL A 29 -24.39 12.68 -26.53
N GLY A 30 -24.67 11.38 -26.56
CA GLY A 30 -24.13 10.48 -27.58
C GLY A 30 -25.19 10.03 -28.57
N ASP A 31 -25.02 10.40 -29.83
CA ASP A 31 -25.97 10.16 -30.92
C ASP A 31 -25.98 8.70 -31.39
N THR A 32 -24.90 7.95 -31.16
CA THR A 32 -24.76 6.59 -31.67
C THR A 32 -24.77 5.52 -30.55
N PRO A 33 -25.28 4.30 -30.83
CA PRO A 33 -25.16 3.17 -29.91
C PRO A 33 -23.71 2.83 -29.52
N GLU A 34 -22.74 3.09 -30.39
CA GLU A 34 -21.32 2.83 -30.16
C GLU A 34 -20.74 3.76 -29.07
N ASP A 35 -21.17 5.02 -29.05
CA ASP A 35 -20.72 6.02 -28.07
C ASP A 35 -21.16 5.66 -26.65
N VAL A 36 -22.40 5.21 -26.55
CA VAL A 36 -23.01 4.76 -25.29
C VAL A 36 -22.46 3.42 -24.83
N LYS A 37 -22.23 2.47 -25.76
CA LYS A 37 -21.69 1.14 -25.44
C LYS A 37 -20.33 1.20 -24.76
N LYS A 38 -19.43 2.09 -25.22
CA LYS A 38 -18.11 2.27 -24.59
C LYS A 38 -18.21 2.85 -23.18
N ALA A 39 -19.20 3.70 -22.92
CA ALA A 39 -19.39 4.33 -21.62
C ALA A 39 -20.12 3.42 -20.60
N ARG A 40 -21.05 2.56 -21.03
CA ARG A 40 -21.95 1.75 -20.17
C ARG A 40 -21.25 0.74 -19.25
N LYS A 41 -20.05 0.25 -19.62
CA LYS A 41 -19.21 -0.80 -18.98
C LYS A 41 -19.91 -1.62 -17.86
N SER A 42 -20.02 -2.92 -18.04
CA SER A 42 -20.58 -3.85 -17.03
C SER A 42 -19.76 -3.97 -15.73
N TRP A 43 -18.60 -3.32 -15.68
CA TRP A 43 -17.65 -3.33 -14.57
C TRP A 43 -17.21 -1.91 -14.22
N LEU A 44 -16.73 -1.71 -12.98
CA LEU A 44 -16.16 -0.45 -12.53
C LEU A 44 -14.77 -0.64 -11.92
N SER A 45 -13.88 0.30 -12.23
CA SER A 45 -12.76 0.64 -11.36
C SER A 45 -13.20 1.72 -10.37
N ILE A 46 -12.53 1.82 -9.21
CA ILE A 46 -12.83 2.88 -8.25
C ILE A 46 -12.59 4.28 -8.83
N SER A 47 -11.56 4.44 -9.66
CA SER A 47 -11.31 5.67 -10.40
C SER A 47 -12.46 6.05 -11.33
N ARG A 48 -13.08 5.07 -11.99
CA ARG A 48 -14.25 5.29 -12.85
C ARG A 48 -15.50 5.61 -12.04
N ALA A 49 -15.72 4.93 -10.93
CA ALA A 49 -16.80 5.25 -10.00
C ALA A 49 -16.68 6.70 -9.49
N HIS A 50 -15.45 7.17 -9.25
CA HIS A 50 -15.17 8.56 -8.88
C HIS A 50 -15.46 9.53 -10.03
N ASP A 51 -15.01 9.23 -11.24
CA ASP A 51 -15.27 10.06 -12.42
C ASP A 51 -16.77 10.22 -12.68
N VAL A 52 -17.55 9.13 -12.66
CA VAL A 52 -19.01 9.17 -12.84
C VAL A 52 -19.69 10.00 -11.74
N ALA A 53 -19.31 9.78 -10.47
CA ALA A 53 -19.85 10.55 -9.36
C ALA A 53 -19.55 12.06 -9.51
N LYS A 54 -18.29 12.39 -9.86
CA LYS A 54 -17.80 13.76 -10.01
C LYS A 54 -18.44 14.48 -11.20
N CYS A 55 -18.42 13.88 -12.38
CA CYS A 55 -18.95 14.46 -13.62
C CYS A 55 -19.17 13.36 -14.68
N PRO A 56 -20.42 12.90 -14.91
CA PRO A 56 -20.72 11.92 -15.95
C PRO A 56 -20.24 12.32 -17.35
N ALA A 57 -20.35 13.59 -17.73
CA ALA A 57 -19.84 14.08 -19.01
C ALA A 57 -18.31 13.88 -19.17
N GLN A 58 -17.55 14.08 -18.09
CA GLN A 58 -16.11 13.83 -18.08
C GLN A 58 -15.80 12.35 -18.32
N HIS A 59 -16.56 11.43 -17.69
CA HIS A 59 -16.39 9.99 -17.90
C HIS A 59 -16.63 9.61 -19.38
N LEU A 60 -17.70 10.13 -19.99
CA LEU A 60 -17.96 9.90 -21.42
C LEU A 60 -16.82 10.45 -22.28
N GLY A 61 -16.39 11.70 -22.07
CA GLY A 61 -15.27 12.30 -22.80
C GLY A 61 -13.98 11.47 -22.71
N LYS A 62 -13.58 11.08 -21.49
CA LYS A 62 -12.40 10.22 -21.27
C LYS A 62 -12.49 8.87 -21.97
N SER A 63 -13.69 8.30 -22.10
CA SER A 63 -13.89 7.00 -22.76
C SER A 63 -13.71 7.07 -24.27
N ARG A 64 -13.69 8.28 -24.84
CA ARG A 64 -13.65 8.54 -26.28
C ARG A 64 -12.34 9.16 -26.76
N LEU A 65 -11.65 9.94 -25.91
CA LEU A 65 -10.35 10.48 -26.26
C LEU A 65 -9.29 9.38 -26.33
N PRO A 66 -8.45 9.35 -27.38
CA PRO A 66 -7.20 8.61 -27.30
C PRO A 66 -6.37 9.19 -26.16
N ARG A 67 -5.66 8.32 -25.43
CA ARG A 67 -4.63 8.82 -24.54
C ARG A 67 -3.49 9.36 -25.39
N PHE A 68 -3.16 10.64 -25.22
CA PHE A 68 -1.89 11.16 -25.68
C PHE A 68 -0.78 10.58 -24.80
N PHE A 69 0.21 9.96 -25.44
CA PHE A 69 1.38 9.43 -24.75
C PHE A 69 2.44 10.53 -24.65
N ASP A 70 2.70 11.00 -23.43
CA ASP A 70 3.89 11.79 -23.09
C ASP A 70 4.66 11.00 -22.02
N PRO A 71 5.87 10.49 -22.33
CA PRO A 71 6.62 9.65 -21.39
C PRO A 71 6.99 10.39 -20.10
N PHE A 72 6.94 11.73 -20.10
CA PHE A 72 7.22 12.56 -18.94
C PHE A 72 5.96 13.05 -18.22
N ALA A 73 4.76 12.65 -18.67
CA ALA A 73 3.54 12.93 -17.95
C ALA A 73 3.53 12.22 -16.59
N ALA A 74 2.90 12.83 -15.59
CA ALA A 74 2.93 12.34 -14.21
C ALA A 74 2.38 10.90 -14.06
N ASN A 75 1.42 10.50 -14.89
CA ASN A 75 0.90 9.14 -14.94
C ASN A 75 1.91 8.13 -15.51
N GLU A 76 2.66 8.50 -16.55
CA GLU A 76 3.66 7.62 -17.16
C GLU A 76 4.89 7.47 -16.25
N LEU A 77 5.37 8.57 -15.67
CA LEU A 77 6.42 8.54 -14.64
C LEU A 77 5.99 7.73 -13.41
N GLY A 78 4.72 7.88 -12.99
CA GLY A 78 4.14 7.08 -11.91
C GLY A 78 4.15 5.61 -12.26
N THR A 79 3.70 5.24 -13.46
CA THR A 79 3.71 3.85 -13.94
C THR A 79 5.10 3.24 -13.88
N GLY A 80 6.12 3.96 -14.34
CA GLY A 80 7.52 3.51 -14.22
C GLY A 80 7.96 3.29 -12.77
N ALA A 81 7.57 4.18 -11.86
CA ALA A 81 7.91 4.03 -10.44
C ALA A 81 7.15 2.88 -9.76
N HIS A 82 5.90 2.61 -10.15
CA HIS A 82 5.15 1.42 -9.71
C HIS A 82 5.84 0.14 -10.19
N GLU A 83 6.25 0.09 -11.46
CA GLU A 83 6.96 -1.07 -12.02
C GLU A 83 8.29 -1.35 -11.29
N VAL A 84 9.04 -0.29 -10.96
CA VAL A 84 10.25 -0.43 -10.12
C VAL A 84 9.90 -1.01 -8.74
N MET A 85 8.83 -0.54 -8.09
CA MET A 85 8.42 -1.08 -6.79
C MET A 85 7.96 -2.52 -6.87
N GLU A 86 7.18 -2.86 -7.90
CA GLU A 86 6.69 -4.22 -8.13
C GLU A 86 7.87 -5.19 -8.27
N LEU A 87 8.80 -4.90 -9.19
CA LEU A 87 9.99 -5.72 -9.40
C LEU A 87 10.87 -5.80 -8.15
N PHE A 88 11.03 -4.69 -7.43
CA PHE A 88 11.82 -4.66 -6.20
C PHE A 88 11.26 -5.55 -5.10
N TYR A 89 9.94 -5.59 -4.92
CA TYR A 89 9.32 -6.44 -3.90
C TYR A 89 9.20 -7.92 -4.30
N GLN A 90 9.42 -8.25 -5.58
CA GLN A 90 9.58 -9.65 -6.03
C GLN A 90 10.90 -10.28 -5.57
N PHE A 91 11.92 -9.48 -5.23
CA PHE A 91 13.18 -10.00 -4.71
C PHE A 91 12.98 -10.61 -3.32
N PRO A 92 13.77 -11.63 -2.94
CA PRO A 92 13.83 -12.11 -1.56
C PRO A 92 14.12 -10.97 -0.59
N PRO A 93 13.56 -10.96 0.63
CA PRO A 93 13.73 -9.85 1.56
C PRO A 93 15.18 -9.42 1.75
N ALA A 94 16.13 -10.34 1.90
CA ALA A 94 17.56 -10.01 2.08
C ALA A 94 18.20 -9.27 0.88
N GLU A 95 17.63 -9.40 -0.31
CA GLU A 95 18.16 -8.82 -1.55
C GLU A 95 17.54 -7.47 -1.90
N ARG A 96 16.53 -7.02 -1.15
CA ARG A 96 15.83 -5.73 -1.32
C ARG A 96 16.68 -4.57 -0.82
N THR A 97 17.81 -4.36 -1.48
CA THR A 97 18.81 -3.35 -1.16
C THR A 97 18.66 -2.11 -2.05
N GLU A 98 19.25 -0.99 -1.61
CA GLU A 98 19.33 0.21 -2.46
C GLU A 98 20.01 -0.06 -3.80
N ALA A 99 21.04 -0.91 -3.81
CA ALA A 99 21.74 -1.31 -5.03
C ALA A 99 20.83 -2.07 -6.00
N ALA A 100 20.03 -3.02 -5.49
CA ALA A 100 19.04 -3.73 -6.29
C ALA A 100 18.00 -2.78 -6.87
N LEU A 101 17.45 -1.87 -6.06
CA LEU A 101 16.49 -0.86 -6.51
C LEU A 101 17.05 0.04 -7.63
N LYS A 102 18.30 0.49 -7.49
CA LYS A 102 19.01 1.27 -8.52
C LYS A 102 19.19 0.50 -9.82
N ALA A 103 19.56 -0.78 -9.74
CA ALA A 103 19.71 -1.65 -10.90
C ALA A 103 18.37 -1.86 -11.62
N ILE A 104 17.30 -2.16 -10.87
CA ILE A 104 15.94 -2.33 -11.39
C ILE A 104 15.45 -1.05 -12.08
N ALA A 105 15.64 0.13 -11.46
CA ALA A 105 15.24 1.40 -12.08
C ALA A 105 15.95 1.63 -13.43
N ARG A 106 17.25 1.29 -13.53
CA ARG A 106 18.00 1.38 -14.79
C ARG A 106 17.47 0.41 -15.84
N ASP A 107 17.17 -0.83 -15.45
CA ASP A 107 16.56 -1.83 -16.34
C ASP A 107 15.17 -1.40 -16.84
N VAL A 108 14.30 -0.95 -15.94
CA VAL A 108 12.99 -0.39 -16.30
C VAL A 108 13.16 0.77 -17.28
N ALA A 109 14.11 1.68 -17.04
CA ALA A 109 14.39 2.76 -17.99
C ALA A 109 14.87 2.24 -19.36
N ASN A 110 15.72 1.21 -19.41
CA ASN A 110 16.14 0.60 -20.68
C ASN A 110 14.94 0.02 -21.45
N ARG A 111 14.10 -0.77 -20.79
CA ARG A 111 12.93 -1.40 -21.42
C ARG A 111 11.85 -0.39 -21.80
N TYR A 112 11.65 0.64 -20.99
CA TYR A 112 10.69 1.70 -21.26
C TYR A 112 11.10 2.56 -22.46
N TRP A 113 12.41 2.81 -22.61
CA TRP A 113 13.00 3.63 -23.67
C TRP A 113 13.50 2.83 -24.88
N ASP A 114 13.09 1.57 -25.00
CA ASP A 114 13.33 0.74 -26.17
C ASP A 114 12.76 1.41 -27.44
N PRO A 115 13.59 1.74 -28.45
CA PRO A 115 13.15 2.38 -29.68
C PRO A 115 12.02 1.64 -30.40
N GLU A 116 12.02 0.31 -30.40
CA GLU A 116 10.99 -0.48 -31.09
C GLU A 116 9.63 -0.34 -30.39
N LYS A 117 9.62 -0.35 -29.05
CA LYS A 117 8.40 -0.17 -28.25
C LYS A 117 7.84 1.25 -28.35
N LEU A 118 8.71 2.24 -28.56
CA LEU A 118 8.33 3.65 -28.63
C LEU A 118 8.02 4.15 -30.04
N ALA A 119 8.50 3.49 -31.09
CA ALA A 119 8.32 3.90 -32.49
C ALA A 119 6.84 4.15 -32.87
N ASN A 120 5.92 3.38 -32.29
CA ASN A 120 4.48 3.51 -32.56
C ASN A 120 3.73 4.40 -31.56
N LYS A 121 4.40 4.88 -30.51
CA LYS A 121 3.78 5.65 -29.40
C LYS A 121 4.17 7.12 -29.42
N LEU A 122 5.37 7.42 -29.90
CA LEU A 122 5.89 8.78 -29.97
C LEU A 122 5.69 9.37 -31.37
N PRO A 123 5.46 10.69 -31.48
CA PRO A 123 5.56 11.38 -32.75
C PRO A 123 6.97 11.16 -33.36
N GLU A 124 7.07 11.09 -34.68
CA GLU A 124 8.35 10.98 -35.42
C GLU A 124 9.38 12.05 -35.01
N THR A 125 8.91 13.19 -34.49
CA THR A 125 9.72 14.33 -34.06
C THR A 125 10.19 14.25 -32.60
N ALA A 126 9.69 13.32 -31.80
CA ALA A 126 10.12 13.15 -30.41
C ALA A 126 11.36 12.25 -30.38
N ALA A 127 12.52 12.84 -30.07
CA ALA A 127 13.78 12.10 -30.05
C ALA A 127 13.79 11.10 -28.89
N VAL A 128 13.63 9.81 -29.20
CA VAL A 128 14.07 8.70 -28.32
C VAL A 128 15.59 8.74 -28.31
N ASN A 129 16.16 9.42 -27.33
CA ASN A 129 17.60 9.55 -27.17
C ASN A 129 18.03 9.28 -25.73
N GLU A 130 19.33 9.07 -25.56
CA GLU A 130 19.93 8.76 -24.27
C GLU A 130 19.61 9.82 -23.21
N LEU A 131 19.64 11.11 -23.55
CA LEU A 131 19.32 12.19 -22.62
C LEU A 131 17.87 12.13 -22.11
N SER A 132 16.91 11.76 -22.97
CA SER A 132 15.50 11.61 -22.61
C SER A 132 15.30 10.44 -21.65
N ARG A 133 15.97 9.32 -21.93
CA ARG A 133 16.01 8.15 -21.04
C ARG A 133 16.63 8.50 -19.68
N GLU A 134 17.79 9.16 -19.67
CA GLU A 134 18.48 9.55 -18.43
C GLU A 134 17.65 10.54 -17.61
N TYR A 135 16.97 11.48 -18.26
CA TYR A 135 16.07 12.40 -17.57
C TYR A 135 14.90 11.68 -16.91
N TRP A 136 14.25 10.78 -17.64
CA TRP A 136 13.18 9.93 -17.10
C TRP A 136 13.67 9.08 -15.92
N LEU A 137 14.81 8.40 -16.10
CA LEU A 137 15.45 7.59 -15.06
C LEU A 137 15.75 8.42 -13.82
N SER A 138 16.25 9.66 -13.98
CA SER A 138 16.56 10.54 -12.85
C SER A 138 15.34 10.83 -11.98
N ILE A 139 14.15 10.90 -12.57
CA ILE A 139 12.90 11.17 -11.87
C ILE A 139 12.39 9.89 -11.21
N VAL A 140 12.28 8.81 -11.97
CA VAL A 140 11.73 7.53 -11.49
C VAL A 140 12.61 6.92 -10.41
N LEU A 141 13.94 7.00 -10.56
CA LEU A 141 14.88 6.53 -9.54
C LEU A 141 14.76 7.35 -8.25
N GLU A 142 14.70 8.68 -8.34
CA GLU A 142 14.53 9.54 -7.16
C GLU A 142 13.24 9.22 -6.41
N TRP A 143 12.14 9.03 -7.14
CA TRP A 143 10.85 8.65 -6.57
C TRP A 143 10.91 7.28 -5.91
N SER A 144 11.60 6.34 -6.56
CA SER A 144 11.72 4.97 -6.09
C SER A 144 12.56 4.88 -4.82
N LEU A 145 13.72 5.53 -4.78
CA LEU A 145 14.61 5.59 -3.60
C LEU A 145 13.91 6.14 -2.35
N GLY A 146 12.84 6.92 -2.53
CA GLY A 146 11.99 7.38 -1.44
C GLY A 146 11.44 6.25 -0.55
N ILE A 147 11.22 5.04 -1.10
CA ILE A 147 10.66 3.93 -0.34
C ILE A 147 11.54 3.51 0.83
N LEU A 148 12.86 3.54 0.64
CA LEU A 148 13.87 3.15 1.64
C LEU A 148 13.92 4.13 2.83
N LYS A 149 13.29 5.30 2.69
CA LYS A 149 13.13 6.29 3.76
C LYS A 149 11.81 6.13 4.51
N VAL A 150 10.86 5.39 3.95
CA VAL A 150 9.52 5.17 4.52
C VAL A 150 9.46 3.88 5.33
N GLU A 151 10.13 2.84 4.86
CA GLU A 151 10.05 1.51 5.45
C GLU A 151 11.35 0.72 5.26
N GLU A 152 11.44 -0.43 5.93
CA GLU A 152 12.49 -1.43 5.76
C GLU A 152 11.93 -2.58 4.89
N PRO A 153 12.23 -2.61 3.57
CA PRO A 153 11.68 -3.59 2.64
C PRO A 153 11.93 -5.05 3.03
N GLN A 154 13.03 -5.31 3.74
CA GLN A 154 13.45 -6.64 4.20
C GLN A 154 12.57 -7.17 5.34
N SER A 155 11.79 -6.31 6.00
CA SER A 155 10.85 -6.68 7.08
C SER A 155 9.43 -6.96 6.60
N ILE A 156 9.20 -6.92 5.28
CA ILE A 156 7.87 -7.02 4.67
C ILE A 156 7.73 -8.38 3.99
N GLU A 157 6.73 -9.15 4.42
CA GLU A 157 6.30 -10.34 3.68
C GLU A 157 5.22 -9.96 2.68
N MET A 158 5.46 -10.29 1.41
CA MET A 158 4.51 -10.03 0.34
C MET A 158 3.48 -11.16 0.29
N ILE A 159 2.19 -10.81 0.32
CA ILE A 159 1.10 -11.74 -0.04
C ILE A 159 0.83 -11.63 -1.54
N GLY A 160 0.81 -10.40 -2.06
CA GLY A 160 0.64 -10.12 -3.48
C GLY A 160 1.23 -8.76 -3.85
N SER A 161 1.79 -8.67 -5.05
CA SER A 161 2.21 -7.42 -5.69
C SER A 161 1.38 -7.22 -6.96
N GLU A 162 0.95 -5.99 -7.23
CA GLU A 162 0.03 -5.68 -8.34
C GLU A 162 -1.11 -6.70 -8.43
N TRP A 163 -1.77 -6.95 -7.30
CA TRP A 163 -2.80 -7.98 -7.17
C TRP A 163 -4.01 -7.59 -8.03
N ASP A 164 -4.13 -8.23 -9.20
CA ASP A 164 -5.18 -7.97 -10.18
C ASP A 164 -6.53 -8.57 -9.75
N PHE A 165 -7.57 -7.75 -9.81
CA PHE A 165 -8.94 -8.14 -9.51
C PHE A 165 -9.90 -7.90 -10.68
N LYS A 166 -9.38 -7.87 -11.91
CA LYS A 166 -10.16 -7.77 -13.12
C LYS A 166 -11.17 -8.92 -13.24
N GLY A 167 -12.45 -8.55 -13.32
CA GLY A 167 -13.56 -9.49 -13.47
C GLY A 167 -14.05 -10.09 -12.16
N LEU A 168 -13.40 -9.80 -11.04
CA LEU A 168 -13.82 -10.27 -9.72
C LEU A 168 -14.99 -9.43 -9.18
N PRO A 169 -15.86 -9.99 -8.33
CA PRO A 169 -16.91 -9.23 -7.67
C PRO A 169 -16.40 -8.53 -6.41
N SER A 170 -16.99 -7.37 -6.10
CA SER A 170 -17.01 -6.79 -4.75
C SER A 170 -18.14 -7.39 -3.91
N SER A 171 -18.16 -7.14 -2.60
CA SER A 171 -19.18 -7.70 -1.70
C SER A 171 -20.61 -7.23 -2.03
N ASN A 172 -20.75 -6.05 -2.66
CA ASN A 172 -22.02 -5.49 -3.11
C ASN A 172 -22.43 -5.91 -4.55
N GLY A 173 -21.72 -6.87 -5.14
CA GLY A 173 -22.00 -7.46 -6.45
C GLY A 173 -21.61 -6.62 -7.66
N VAL A 174 -20.80 -5.57 -7.49
CA VAL A 174 -20.24 -4.82 -8.62
C VAL A 174 -19.04 -5.57 -9.16
N VAL A 175 -19.00 -5.81 -10.48
CA VAL A 175 -17.83 -6.42 -11.12
C VAL A 175 -16.71 -5.39 -11.19
N THR A 176 -15.52 -5.79 -10.77
CA THR A 176 -14.40 -4.89 -10.50
C THR A 176 -13.31 -5.01 -11.56
N VAL A 177 -12.58 -3.91 -11.81
CA VAL A 177 -11.34 -3.92 -12.59
C VAL A 177 -10.34 -2.98 -11.92
N GLY A 178 -9.11 -3.46 -11.74
CA GLY A 178 -8.00 -2.71 -11.17
C GLY A 178 -6.98 -3.67 -10.54
N SER A 179 -5.93 -3.09 -10.00
CA SER A 179 -4.92 -3.80 -9.21
C SER A 179 -4.74 -3.12 -7.86
N ILE A 180 -4.32 -3.90 -6.87
CA ILE A 180 -3.81 -3.41 -5.59
C ILE A 180 -2.29 -3.45 -5.68
N ASP A 181 -1.62 -2.30 -5.52
CA ASP A 181 -0.16 -2.21 -5.69
C ASP A 181 0.58 -3.24 -4.82
N ARG A 182 0.21 -3.35 -3.54
CA ARG A 182 0.80 -4.31 -2.62
C ARG A 182 -0.18 -4.79 -1.55
N VAL A 183 -0.24 -6.10 -1.35
CA VAL A 183 -0.82 -6.74 -0.18
C VAL A 183 0.31 -7.42 0.59
N ARG A 184 0.45 -7.09 1.86
CA ARG A 184 1.53 -7.60 2.70
C ARG A 184 1.03 -8.17 4.01
N ARG A 185 1.80 -9.10 4.55
CA ARG A 185 1.67 -9.57 5.92
C ARG A 185 2.72 -8.89 6.78
N ASP A 186 2.27 -8.31 7.88
CA ASP A 186 3.19 -7.85 8.92
C ASP A 186 3.71 -9.07 9.69
N LEU A 187 4.98 -9.46 9.44
CA LEU A 187 5.68 -10.59 10.10
C LEU A 187 5.59 -10.50 11.65
N ILE A 188 5.46 -9.27 12.12
CA ILE A 188 4.94 -8.78 13.40
C ILE A 188 3.80 -9.52 14.07
N THR A 189 2.66 -9.15 13.52
CA THR A 189 1.33 -9.25 14.10
C THR A 189 0.50 -10.25 13.32
N GLY A 190 1.00 -10.73 12.17
CA GLY A 190 0.27 -11.56 11.22
C GLY A 190 -0.79 -10.79 10.44
N LYS A 191 -0.93 -9.48 10.72
CA LYS A 191 -1.93 -8.59 10.15
C LYS A 191 -1.72 -8.43 8.65
N ILE A 192 -2.80 -8.60 7.91
CA ILE A 192 -2.82 -8.32 6.47
C ILE A 192 -3.08 -6.84 6.29
N ILE A 193 -2.26 -6.21 5.44
CA ILE A 193 -2.28 -4.79 5.17
C ILE A 193 -2.24 -4.59 3.66
N VAL A 194 -3.14 -3.74 3.17
CA VAL A 194 -3.17 -3.29 1.79
C VAL A 194 -2.46 -1.94 1.69
N ASP A 195 -1.48 -1.82 0.80
CA ASP A 195 -0.77 -0.58 0.55
C ASP A 195 -0.97 -0.10 -0.89
N ASP A 196 -0.98 1.21 -1.07
CA ASP A 196 -1.14 1.89 -2.35
C ASP A 196 -0.11 3.03 -2.44
N TYR A 197 0.77 2.96 -3.43
CA TYR A 197 1.82 3.93 -3.68
C TYR A 197 1.26 5.20 -4.32
N LYS A 198 1.79 6.34 -3.87
CA LYS A 198 1.39 7.67 -4.34
C LYS A 198 2.62 8.54 -4.55
N PHE A 199 3.03 8.66 -5.82
CA PHE A 199 4.09 9.56 -6.26
C PHE A 199 3.61 11.00 -6.52
N GLY A 200 2.49 11.40 -5.93
CA GLY A 200 1.99 12.77 -5.95
C GLY A 200 2.50 13.59 -4.77
N LYS A 201 1.96 14.80 -4.60
CA LYS A 201 2.11 15.56 -3.36
C LYS A 201 1.54 14.76 -2.20
N TRP A 202 2.22 14.79 -1.05
CA TRP A 202 1.67 14.29 0.21
C TRP A 202 0.30 14.93 0.45
N LYS A 203 -0.69 14.08 0.71
CA LYS A 203 -2.02 14.49 1.13
C LYS A 203 -2.21 13.90 2.51
N GLY A 204 -2.10 14.74 3.53
CA GLY A 204 -2.44 14.37 4.90
C GLY A 204 -3.93 14.05 5.03
N ASN A 205 -4.42 13.99 6.27
CA ASN A 205 -5.83 13.71 6.50
C ASN A 205 -6.71 14.80 5.86
N PRO A 206 -7.69 14.42 5.03
CA PRO A 206 -8.56 15.35 4.35
C PRO A 206 -9.46 16.03 5.40
N ASN A 207 -9.84 17.27 5.11
CA ASN A 207 -10.87 17.92 5.92
C ASN A 207 -12.18 17.10 5.78
N PRO A 208 -12.82 16.71 6.90
CA PRO A 208 -14.03 15.86 6.90
C PRO A 208 -15.20 16.40 6.07
N SER A 209 -15.21 17.70 5.78
CA SER A 209 -16.22 18.36 4.94
C SER A 209 -16.05 18.06 3.45
N PHE A 210 -14.91 17.51 3.04
CA PHE A 210 -14.63 17.15 1.66
C PHE A 210 -14.56 15.63 1.50
N ARG A 211 -14.96 15.18 0.30
CA ARG A 211 -14.84 13.79 -0.10
C ARG A 211 -13.36 13.35 -0.12
N ASP A 212 -13.08 12.21 0.49
CA ASP A 212 -11.77 11.57 0.48
C ASP A 212 -11.70 10.45 -0.56
N ASP A 213 -11.40 10.81 -1.81
CA ASP A 213 -11.30 9.82 -2.88
C ASP A 213 -10.24 8.74 -2.60
N TYR A 214 -9.13 9.05 -1.93
CA TYR A 214 -8.11 8.02 -1.65
C TYR A 214 -8.53 7.08 -0.53
N GLY A 215 -9.21 7.58 0.50
CA GLY A 215 -9.81 6.72 1.52
C GLY A 215 -10.86 5.78 0.92
N MET A 216 -11.69 6.29 0.01
CA MET A 216 -12.64 5.45 -0.74
C MET A 216 -11.93 4.39 -1.59
N GLN A 217 -10.80 4.71 -2.22
CA GLN A 217 -9.95 3.74 -2.90
C GLN A 217 -9.43 2.64 -1.95
N GLY A 218 -8.93 3.02 -0.77
CA GLY A 218 -8.50 2.06 0.23
C GLY A 218 -9.62 1.13 0.73
N HIS A 219 -10.81 1.68 0.98
CA HIS A 219 -11.98 0.88 1.37
C HIS A 219 -12.39 -0.11 0.27
N TRP A 220 -12.33 0.34 -0.99
CA TRP A 220 -12.64 -0.50 -2.15
C TRP A 220 -11.66 -1.68 -2.26
N TYR A 221 -10.36 -1.41 -2.11
CA TYR A 221 -9.34 -2.46 -2.16
C TYR A 221 -9.48 -3.47 -1.02
N LYS A 222 -9.76 -3.00 0.20
CA LYS A 222 -10.08 -3.89 1.33
C LYS A 222 -11.26 -4.81 0.99
N ASP A 223 -12.38 -4.25 0.55
CA ASP A 223 -13.59 -5.02 0.26
C ASP A 223 -13.36 -6.08 -0.82
N VAL A 224 -12.74 -5.69 -1.94
CA VAL A 224 -12.49 -6.60 -3.06
C VAL A 224 -11.50 -7.70 -2.67
N PHE A 225 -10.45 -7.35 -1.91
CA PHE A 225 -9.49 -8.35 -1.45
C PHE A 225 -10.15 -9.39 -0.53
N GLU A 226 -10.85 -8.97 0.52
CA GLU A 226 -11.49 -9.88 1.49
C GLU A 226 -12.60 -10.72 0.83
N THR A 227 -13.36 -10.14 -0.10
CA THR A 227 -14.42 -10.86 -0.82
C THR A 227 -13.87 -12.02 -1.63
N ASN A 228 -12.68 -11.85 -2.21
CA ASN A 228 -12.07 -12.83 -3.12
C ASN A 228 -11.00 -13.69 -2.44
N ASN A 229 -10.71 -13.45 -1.16
CA ASN A 229 -9.79 -14.25 -0.35
C ASN A 229 -10.45 -14.58 1.00
N PRO A 230 -11.49 -15.44 1.03
CA PRO A 230 -12.21 -15.75 2.25
C PRO A 230 -11.29 -16.28 3.35
N GLY A 231 -11.39 -15.69 4.54
CA GLY A 231 -10.52 -16.02 5.69
C GLY A 231 -9.33 -15.09 5.85
N GLU A 232 -8.99 -14.30 4.83
CA GLU A 232 -7.99 -13.24 4.92
C GLU A 232 -8.65 -11.92 5.35
N VAL A 233 -8.30 -11.43 6.54
CA VAL A 233 -8.85 -10.18 7.09
C VAL A 233 -7.82 -9.05 6.98
N VAL A 234 -8.14 -8.04 6.17
CA VAL A 234 -7.37 -6.81 6.04
C VAL A 234 -7.61 -5.95 7.26
N THR A 235 -6.54 -5.72 8.02
CA THR A 235 -6.56 -4.98 9.29
C THR A 235 -5.95 -3.58 9.19
N GLY A 236 -5.41 -3.23 8.02
CA GLY A 236 -4.90 -1.89 7.74
C GLY A 236 -4.89 -1.62 6.24
N VAL A 237 -5.09 -0.35 5.89
CA VAL A 237 -4.92 0.13 4.53
C VAL A 237 -4.08 1.40 4.56
N ASN A 238 -3.02 1.47 3.76
CA ASN A 238 -2.10 2.60 3.75
C ASN A 238 -1.97 3.22 2.35
N LEU A 239 -1.80 4.54 2.33
CA LEU A 239 -1.24 5.26 1.19
C LEU A 239 0.21 5.61 1.50
N ILE A 240 1.15 5.10 0.71
CA ILE A 240 2.58 5.34 0.89
C ILE A 240 2.99 6.44 -0.08
N TYR A 241 3.69 7.47 0.40
CA TYR A 241 4.17 8.58 -0.42
C TYR A 241 5.70 8.61 -0.47
N PRO A 242 6.36 7.88 -1.38
CA PRO A 242 7.83 7.80 -1.40
C PRO A 242 8.52 9.16 -1.59
N ARG A 243 7.91 10.05 -2.39
CA ARG A 243 8.44 11.41 -2.64
C ARG A 243 8.44 12.32 -1.42
N ALA A 244 7.62 12.01 -0.44
CA ALA A 244 7.47 12.78 0.78
C ALA A 244 7.28 11.76 1.90
N PRO A 245 8.36 11.24 2.51
CA PRO A 245 8.42 9.93 3.17
C PRO A 245 7.45 9.82 4.35
N HIS A 246 6.19 9.59 4.02
CA HIS A 246 5.05 9.58 4.90
C HIS A 246 4.12 8.48 4.45
N THR A 247 3.48 7.86 5.43
CA THR A 247 2.43 6.88 5.23
C THR A 247 1.15 7.44 5.82
N ARG A 248 0.07 7.46 5.03
CA ARG A 248 -1.26 7.79 5.50
C ARG A 248 -2.04 6.50 5.74
N GLN A 249 -2.38 6.23 6.99
CA GLN A 249 -3.31 5.15 7.31
C GLN A 249 -4.74 5.58 6.98
N ILE A 250 -5.49 4.70 6.33
CA ILE A 250 -6.91 4.90 6.02
C ILE A 250 -7.74 4.32 7.16
N ASP A 251 -8.74 5.09 7.60
CA ASP A 251 -9.73 4.64 8.58
C ASP A 251 -10.67 3.62 7.94
N ILE A 252 -10.43 2.34 8.23
CA ILE A 252 -11.18 1.21 7.69
C ILE A 252 -12.37 0.80 8.56
N ALA A 253 -12.92 1.72 9.37
CA ALA A 253 -14.12 1.44 10.13
C ALA A 253 -15.26 0.91 9.23
N PRO A 254 -16.01 -0.13 9.64
CA PRO A 254 -17.00 -0.80 8.79
C PRO A 254 -17.99 0.14 8.10
N GLU A 255 -18.44 1.19 8.79
CA GLU A 255 -19.36 2.19 8.26
C GLU A 255 -18.75 3.05 7.13
N LYS A 256 -17.42 3.28 7.17
CA LYS A 256 -16.69 4.02 6.13
C LYS A 256 -16.55 3.18 4.88
N VAL A 257 -16.24 1.89 5.06
CA VAL A 257 -16.18 0.92 3.97
C VAL A 257 -17.56 0.78 3.31
N GLN A 258 -18.61 0.60 4.12
CA GLN A 258 -19.97 0.52 3.63
C GLN A 258 -20.41 1.78 2.89
N GLY A 259 -20.04 2.96 3.38
CA GLY A 259 -20.31 4.23 2.70
C GLY A 259 -19.67 4.31 1.30
N THR A 260 -18.43 3.82 1.16
CA THR A 260 -17.78 3.68 -0.15
C THR A 260 -18.56 2.74 -1.06
N LEU A 261 -18.93 1.54 -0.58
CA LEU A 261 -19.64 0.54 -1.39
C LEU A 261 -21.00 1.05 -1.89
N ILE A 262 -21.74 1.76 -1.03
CA ILE A 262 -22.99 2.42 -1.42
C ILE A 262 -22.71 3.45 -2.53
N SER A 263 -21.70 4.30 -2.36
CA SER A 263 -21.36 5.30 -3.37
C SER A 263 -20.93 4.69 -4.71
N VAL A 264 -20.14 3.61 -4.69
CA VAL A 264 -19.72 2.92 -5.93
C VAL A 264 -20.91 2.27 -6.62
N LYS A 265 -21.80 1.61 -5.87
CA LYS A 265 -23.03 1.04 -6.42
C LYS A 265 -23.92 2.12 -7.04
N GLN A 266 -24.07 3.26 -6.38
CA GLN A 266 -24.79 4.41 -6.92
C GLN A 266 -24.15 4.91 -8.23
N SER A 267 -22.82 5.05 -8.29
CA SER A 267 -22.13 5.42 -9.53
C SER A 267 -22.38 4.41 -10.66
N ARG A 268 -22.44 3.12 -10.35
CA ARG A 268 -22.75 2.06 -11.31
C ARG A 268 -24.16 2.18 -11.85
N ASP A 269 -25.14 2.37 -10.97
CA ASP A 269 -26.55 2.48 -11.36
C ASP A 269 -26.81 3.79 -12.11
N ASP A 270 -26.18 4.90 -11.68
CA ASP A 270 -26.20 6.18 -12.41
C ASP A 270 -25.58 6.05 -13.80
N LEU A 271 -24.44 5.36 -13.93
CA LEU A 271 -23.81 5.15 -15.23
C LEU A 271 -24.71 4.37 -16.19
N GLN A 272 -25.40 3.34 -15.69
CA GLN A 272 -26.37 2.59 -16.48
C GLN A 272 -27.51 3.48 -16.97
N ARG A 273 -28.07 4.29 -16.06
CA ARG A 273 -29.13 5.24 -16.39
C ARG A 273 -28.69 6.29 -17.41
N TYR A 274 -27.55 6.94 -17.21
CA TYR A 274 -27.03 7.93 -18.17
C TYR A 274 -26.74 7.31 -19.53
N ALA A 275 -26.28 6.05 -19.56
CA ALA A 275 -26.11 5.31 -20.81
C ALA A 275 -27.47 5.03 -21.48
N ASP A 276 -28.48 4.57 -20.74
CA ASP A 276 -29.82 4.31 -21.29
C ASP A 276 -30.51 5.59 -21.81
N GLU A 277 -30.31 6.72 -21.13
CA GLU A 277 -30.80 8.04 -21.55
C GLU A 277 -29.93 8.69 -22.65
N GLN A 278 -28.77 8.11 -22.95
CA GLN A 278 -27.71 8.67 -23.82
C GLN A 278 -27.26 10.09 -23.43
N ARG A 279 -27.52 10.51 -22.20
CA ARG A 279 -27.29 11.86 -21.67
C ARG A 279 -26.40 11.78 -20.45
N PHE A 280 -25.24 12.44 -20.53
CA PHE A 280 -24.25 12.47 -19.46
C PHE A 280 -24.15 13.89 -18.88
N PRO A 281 -24.79 14.17 -17.74
CA PRO A 281 -24.80 15.51 -17.16
C PRO A 281 -23.39 16.02 -16.83
N ALA A 282 -23.12 17.28 -17.14
CA ALA A 282 -21.93 17.97 -16.66
C ALA A 282 -22.16 18.52 -15.25
N LYS A 283 -21.17 18.32 -14.37
CA LYS A 283 -21.20 18.78 -12.98
C LYS A 283 -20.02 19.72 -12.71
N PRO A 284 -20.19 21.04 -12.91
CA PRO A 284 -19.10 21.99 -12.77
C PRO A 284 -18.56 22.06 -11.34
N SER A 285 -17.25 21.90 -11.19
CA SER A 285 -16.52 21.97 -9.92
C SER A 285 -15.28 22.86 -10.02
N ALA A 286 -14.55 23.03 -8.92
CA ALA A 286 -13.24 23.69 -8.94
C ALA A 286 -12.18 22.90 -9.75
N LEU A 287 -12.45 21.63 -10.08
CA LEU A 287 -11.55 20.75 -10.81
C LEU A 287 -11.74 20.78 -12.33
N CYS A 288 -12.61 21.64 -12.86
CA CYS A 288 -12.87 21.69 -14.31
C CYS A 288 -11.61 21.97 -15.15
N GLY A 289 -10.60 22.65 -14.59
CA GLY A 289 -9.35 22.96 -15.31
C GLY A 289 -8.53 21.73 -15.71
N TRP A 290 -8.76 20.57 -15.07
CA TRP A 290 -8.07 19.31 -15.36
C TRP A 290 -8.98 18.29 -16.06
N CYS A 291 -10.11 18.74 -16.62
CA CYS A 291 -11.02 17.92 -17.39
C CYS A 291 -10.63 17.98 -18.87
N ASP A 292 -10.60 16.85 -19.57
CA ASP A 292 -10.23 16.83 -20.99
C ASP A 292 -11.22 17.57 -21.89
N LEU A 293 -12.45 17.74 -21.40
CA LEU A 293 -13.49 18.57 -22.03
C LEU A 293 -13.45 20.03 -21.55
N ALA A 294 -12.40 20.51 -20.86
CA ALA A 294 -12.41 21.84 -20.24
C ALA A 294 -12.64 22.99 -21.24
N GLN A 295 -12.09 22.86 -22.45
CA GLN A 295 -12.27 23.85 -23.51
C GLN A 295 -13.58 23.66 -24.27
N SER A 296 -14.09 22.44 -24.42
CA SER A 296 -15.35 22.19 -25.14
C SER A 296 -16.60 22.34 -24.25
N CYS A 297 -16.50 22.12 -22.94
CA CYS A 297 -17.63 22.09 -22.03
C CYS A 297 -18.23 23.49 -21.78
N PRO A 298 -19.52 23.74 -22.11
CA PRO A 298 -20.14 25.05 -22.01
C PRO A 298 -20.22 25.57 -20.57
N VAL A 299 -20.24 24.65 -19.60
CA VAL A 299 -20.43 24.95 -18.16
C VAL A 299 -19.15 24.83 -17.33
N ALA A 300 -17.98 24.65 -17.97
CA ALA A 300 -16.71 24.47 -17.27
C ALA A 300 -16.33 25.72 -16.45
N ARG A 301 -15.95 25.51 -15.18
CA ARG A 301 -15.56 26.55 -14.22
C ARG A 301 -14.05 26.73 -14.16
N LEU A 302 -13.53 27.73 -14.88
CA LEU A 302 -12.11 28.06 -14.93
C LEU A 302 -11.89 29.41 -14.24
N LYS A 303 -11.64 29.38 -12.92
CA LYS A 303 -11.55 30.62 -12.10
C LYS A 303 -10.12 31.05 -11.75
N LYS A 304 -9.18 30.10 -11.68
CA LYS A 304 -7.81 30.32 -11.23
C LYS A 304 -6.85 30.16 -12.39
N ASP A 305 -5.72 30.86 -12.34
CA ASP A 305 -4.71 30.77 -13.40
C ASP A 305 -4.24 29.35 -13.66
N ASN A 306 -3.91 28.59 -12.61
CA ASN A 306 -3.51 27.20 -12.78
C ASN A 306 -4.58 26.31 -13.45
N ALA A 307 -5.87 26.61 -13.25
CA ALA A 307 -6.97 25.91 -13.90
C ALA A 307 -7.11 26.34 -15.36
N LEU A 308 -6.85 27.61 -15.67
CA LEU A 308 -6.81 28.13 -17.04
C LEU A 308 -5.60 27.60 -17.81
N ASP A 309 -4.41 27.53 -17.18
CA ASP A 309 -3.19 26.94 -17.75
C ASP A 309 -3.36 25.45 -18.03
N SER A 310 -4.04 24.73 -17.13
CA SER A 310 -4.34 23.31 -17.33
C SER A 310 -5.37 23.12 -18.45
N ALA A 311 -6.42 23.94 -18.47
CA ALA A 311 -7.47 23.87 -19.48
C ALA A 311 -6.98 24.27 -20.87
N SER A 312 -6.04 25.21 -21.00
CA SER A 312 -5.52 25.67 -22.30
C SER A 312 -4.79 24.56 -23.05
N LYS A 313 -4.31 23.53 -22.37
CA LYS A 313 -3.68 22.35 -22.97
C LYS A 313 -4.67 21.31 -23.49
N MET A 314 -5.95 21.41 -23.09
CA MET A 314 -6.99 20.45 -23.47
C MET A 314 -7.51 20.74 -24.89
N PRO A 315 -8.00 19.73 -25.62
CA PRO A 315 -8.48 19.94 -26.98
C PRO A 315 -9.74 20.83 -27.02
N THR A 316 -9.86 21.67 -28.06
CA THR A 316 -11.00 22.57 -28.27
C THR A 316 -12.24 21.86 -28.81
N ALA A 317 -13.38 22.55 -28.83
CA ALA A 317 -14.61 21.99 -29.42
C ALA A 317 -14.44 21.65 -30.91
N SER A 318 -13.73 22.51 -31.66
CA SER A 318 -13.43 22.27 -33.08
C SER A 318 -12.44 21.12 -33.28
N GLU A 319 -11.39 21.02 -32.46
CA GLU A 319 -10.42 19.91 -32.51
C GLU A 319 -11.10 18.55 -32.20
N LEU A 320 -12.14 18.57 -31.36
CA LEU A 320 -12.93 17.38 -31.05
C LEU A 320 -14.08 17.13 -32.02
N ASN A 321 -14.54 18.14 -32.77
CA ASN A 321 -15.79 18.10 -33.53
C ASN A 321 -17.04 17.87 -32.64
N ILE A 322 -17.15 18.58 -31.50
CA ILE A 322 -18.30 18.49 -30.59
C ILE A 322 -19.14 19.79 -30.68
N PRO A 323 -20.32 19.78 -31.31
CA PRO A 323 -21.21 20.94 -31.39
C PRO A 323 -21.76 21.37 -30.01
N GLY A 324 -22.20 22.62 -29.92
CA GLY A 324 -22.83 23.17 -28.71
C GLY A 324 -21.85 23.47 -27.56
N GLY A 325 -20.56 23.23 -27.77
CA GLY A 325 -19.50 23.57 -26.83
C GLY A 325 -19.14 25.05 -26.81
N LYS A 326 -18.18 25.44 -25.95
CA LYS A 326 -17.60 26.78 -26.04
C LYS A 326 -16.92 26.94 -27.40
N LEU A 327 -17.12 28.10 -28.03
CA LEU A 327 -16.40 28.47 -29.25
C LEU A 327 -14.90 28.56 -28.95
N ASP A 328 -14.08 28.26 -29.96
CA ASP A 328 -12.62 28.39 -29.85
C ASP A 328 -12.25 29.82 -29.43
N ASP A 329 -11.60 29.94 -28.28
CA ASP A 329 -11.16 31.22 -27.73
C ASP A 329 -9.70 31.49 -28.11
N PRO A 330 -9.40 32.50 -28.95
CA PRO A 330 -8.04 32.84 -29.33
C PRO A 330 -7.12 33.17 -28.13
N ALA A 331 -7.68 33.63 -27.00
CA ALA A 331 -6.91 33.85 -25.78
C ALA A 331 -6.42 32.54 -25.17
N MET A 332 -7.24 31.48 -25.19
CA MET A 332 -6.85 30.14 -24.74
C MET A 332 -5.78 29.55 -25.64
N SER A 333 -5.85 29.75 -26.97
CA SER A 333 -4.80 29.30 -27.90
C SER A 333 -3.46 30.01 -27.65
N ARG A 334 -3.45 31.32 -27.40
CA ARG A 334 -2.23 32.06 -27.01
C ARG A 334 -1.67 31.56 -25.68
N ARG A 335 -2.55 31.33 -24.70
CA ARG A 335 -2.16 30.78 -23.39
C ARG A 335 -1.58 29.37 -23.51
N ARG A 336 -2.16 28.50 -24.36
CA ARG A 336 -1.65 27.15 -24.67
C ARG A 336 -0.21 27.22 -25.17
N ALA A 337 0.06 28.09 -26.16
CA ALA A 337 1.40 28.27 -26.71
C ALA A 337 2.42 28.73 -25.65
N GLN A 338 2.02 29.68 -24.78
CA GLN A 338 2.89 30.18 -23.69
C GLN A 338 3.19 29.09 -22.65
N VAL A 339 2.18 28.33 -22.22
CA VAL A 339 2.33 27.25 -21.23
C VAL A 339 3.23 26.15 -21.79
N LEU A 340 2.98 25.70 -23.02
CA LEU A 340 3.79 24.64 -23.63
C LEU A 340 5.24 25.07 -23.86
N ALA A 341 5.48 26.32 -24.27
CA ALA A 341 6.83 26.86 -24.41
C ALA A 341 7.57 26.92 -23.07
N GLY A 342 6.88 27.32 -21.99
CA GLY A 342 7.44 27.31 -20.64
C GLY A 342 7.78 25.91 -20.15
N GLU A 343 6.85 24.96 -20.29
CA GLU A 343 7.05 23.56 -19.90
C GLU A 343 8.19 22.90 -20.70
N GLN A 344 8.31 23.21 -22.00
CA GLN A 344 9.42 22.72 -22.82
C GLN A 344 10.77 23.30 -22.36
N ALA A 345 10.85 24.60 -22.08
CA ALA A 345 12.09 25.22 -21.61
C ALA A 345 12.53 24.67 -20.24
N GLU A 346 11.60 24.43 -19.32
CA GLU A 346 11.87 23.76 -18.04
C GLU A 346 12.36 22.33 -18.24
N ARG A 347 11.76 21.59 -19.17
CA ARG A 347 12.15 20.22 -19.53
C ARG A 347 13.56 20.18 -20.12
N ASP A 348 13.87 21.04 -21.07
CA ASP A 348 15.20 21.11 -21.71
C ASP A 348 16.31 21.43 -20.69
N ALA A 349 16.04 22.39 -19.79
CA ALA A 349 16.97 22.73 -18.71
C ALA A 349 17.19 21.57 -17.75
N ALA A 350 16.14 20.82 -17.39
CA ALA A 350 16.24 19.68 -16.52
C ALA A 350 16.93 18.47 -17.19
N MET A 351 16.68 18.25 -18.48
CA MET A 351 17.34 17.22 -19.29
C MET A 351 18.85 17.47 -19.40
N ALA A 352 19.28 18.73 -19.53
CA ALA A 352 20.70 19.09 -19.57
C ALA A 352 21.47 18.69 -18.29
N LEU A 353 20.77 18.56 -17.16
CA LEU A 353 21.35 18.16 -15.87
C LEU A 353 21.09 16.69 -15.51
N ALA A 354 20.37 15.95 -16.37
CA ALA A 354 19.88 14.61 -16.07
C ALA A 354 21.01 13.60 -15.83
N VAL A 355 22.02 13.60 -16.71
CA VAL A 355 23.16 12.66 -16.63
C VAL A 355 23.90 12.83 -15.31
N ASP A 356 24.23 14.08 -14.93
CA ASP A 356 24.90 14.38 -13.67
C ASP A 356 24.04 14.00 -12.47
N LYS A 357 22.71 14.21 -12.55
CA LYS A 357 21.77 13.83 -11.51
C LYS A 357 21.70 12.30 -11.35
N VAL A 358 21.59 11.54 -12.44
CA VAL A 358 21.60 10.07 -12.39
C VAL A 358 22.92 9.58 -11.83
N LYS A 359 24.04 10.11 -12.32
CA LYS A 359 25.35 9.80 -11.77
C LYS A 359 25.41 10.05 -10.27
N ALA A 360 24.97 11.20 -9.79
CA ALA A 360 24.94 11.51 -8.36
C ALA A 360 24.04 10.56 -7.56
N LEU A 361 22.87 10.18 -8.09
CA LEU A 361 21.97 9.22 -7.43
C LEU A 361 22.59 7.81 -7.38
N MET A 362 23.28 7.40 -8.44
CA MET A 362 23.95 6.10 -8.54
C MET A 362 25.21 6.05 -7.65
N ASP A 363 26.00 7.13 -7.65
CA ASP A 363 27.28 7.27 -6.95
C ASP A 363 27.13 7.55 -5.44
N GLN A 364 25.93 7.86 -4.94
CA GLN A 364 25.66 8.02 -3.51
C GLN A 364 26.11 6.75 -2.77
N LYS A 365 27.35 6.81 -2.24
CA LYS A 365 27.95 5.76 -1.42
C LYS A 365 27.07 5.58 -0.21
N THR A 366 26.60 4.35 -0.05
CA THR A 366 26.13 3.71 1.19
C THR A 366 26.50 4.52 2.44
N VAL A 367 25.50 5.09 3.11
CA VAL A 367 25.65 5.48 4.51
C VAL A 367 25.69 4.17 5.32
N ALA A 368 26.90 3.63 5.42
CA ALA A 368 27.40 2.58 6.31
C ALA A 368 26.40 1.61 6.96
N ALA A 369 26.23 0.43 6.35
CA ALA A 369 26.30 -0.81 7.11
C ALA A 369 27.73 -1.35 6.94
N SER A 370 28.59 -1.10 7.93
CA SER A 370 29.93 -1.68 7.97
C SER A 370 29.83 -3.14 8.37
N THR A 371 29.93 -4.04 7.41
CA THR A 371 30.48 -5.39 7.62
C THR A 371 31.36 -5.68 6.41
N PRO A 372 32.66 -5.98 6.59
CA PRO A 372 33.46 -6.42 5.46
C PRO A 372 32.88 -7.76 4.98
N ALA A 373 32.77 -7.91 3.65
CA ALA A 373 32.37 -9.15 3.03
C ALA A 373 33.23 -10.30 3.59
N PRO A 374 32.66 -11.45 3.99
CA PRO A 374 33.44 -12.60 4.38
C PRO A 374 34.29 -13.04 3.19
N GLN A 375 35.61 -13.16 3.40
CA GLN A 375 36.46 -13.90 2.48
C GLN A 375 36.07 -15.37 2.58
N LEU A 376 35.23 -15.85 1.66
CA LEU A 376 34.88 -17.26 1.54
C LEU A 376 35.99 -17.97 0.78
N GLU A 377 36.71 -18.85 1.50
CA GLU A 377 37.65 -19.78 0.89
C GLU A 377 36.91 -20.75 -0.04
N SER A 378 37.52 -21.00 -1.19
CA SER A 378 36.98 -21.76 -2.30
C SER A 378 36.83 -23.24 -1.96
N GLY A 379 35.59 -23.70 -1.76
CA GLY A 379 35.30 -25.12 -1.60
C GLY A 379 33.82 -25.42 -1.50
N GLY A 380 33.09 -25.37 -2.63
CA GLY A 380 31.70 -25.81 -2.70
C GLY A 380 30.98 -25.26 -3.94
N LEU A 381 30.16 -26.10 -4.58
CA LEU A 381 29.51 -25.87 -5.89
C LEU A 381 28.60 -24.62 -5.98
N ASN A 382 28.36 -23.89 -4.89
CA ASN A 382 27.69 -22.59 -4.89
C ASN A 382 28.63 -21.38 -5.00
N GLY A 383 29.94 -21.54 -4.78
CA GLY A 383 30.92 -20.46 -4.90
C GLY A 383 31.28 -20.06 -6.34
N GLN A 384 31.13 -20.98 -7.30
CA GLN A 384 31.32 -20.66 -8.72
C GLN A 384 30.13 -19.90 -9.33
N ARG A 385 28.94 -19.94 -8.73
CA ARG A 385 27.79 -19.15 -9.19
C ARG A 385 27.86 -17.70 -8.71
N LEU A 386 28.44 -17.42 -7.54
CA LEU A 386 28.49 -16.07 -6.99
C LEU A 386 29.66 -15.22 -7.54
N ALA A 387 30.78 -15.86 -7.92
CA ALA A 387 31.88 -15.17 -8.59
C ALA A 387 31.53 -14.70 -10.03
N THR A 388 30.52 -15.30 -10.65
CA THR A 388 29.97 -14.87 -11.95
C THR A 388 28.96 -13.71 -11.79
N TYR A 389 28.31 -13.57 -10.64
CA TYR A 389 27.33 -12.49 -10.37
C TYR A 389 27.96 -11.15 -10.01
N ILE A 390 29.20 -11.14 -9.51
CA ILE A 390 29.91 -9.91 -9.08
C ILE A 390 30.83 -9.36 -10.19
N ALA A 391 31.00 -10.09 -11.30
CA ALA A 391 31.86 -9.68 -12.40
C ALA A 391 31.25 -9.97 -13.78
N ALA A 392 30.30 -9.14 -14.22
CA ALA A 392 30.14 -8.73 -15.63
C ALA A 392 28.92 -7.79 -15.79
N GLU A 393 29.17 -6.60 -16.32
CA GLU A 393 28.17 -5.87 -17.10
C GLU A 393 27.85 -6.71 -18.35
N THR A 394 26.61 -7.16 -18.55
CA THR A 394 25.99 -7.24 -19.88
C THR A 394 24.49 -7.55 -19.80
N GLN A 395 23.78 -6.95 -20.75
CA GLN A 395 22.34 -6.98 -21.09
C GLN A 395 21.67 -8.38 -21.07
N GLU A 396 22.43 -9.47 -21.20
CA GLU A 396 21.93 -10.83 -21.41
C GLU A 396 21.19 -11.42 -20.18
N MET A 397 21.50 -10.94 -18.97
CA MET A 397 20.84 -11.37 -17.73
C MET A 397 19.51 -10.64 -17.47
N ALA A 398 19.41 -9.38 -17.90
CA ALA A 398 18.13 -8.65 -17.90
C ALA A 398 17.15 -9.29 -18.88
N ASP A 399 17.64 -9.72 -20.04
CA ASP A 399 16.85 -10.42 -21.05
C ASP A 399 16.38 -11.80 -20.55
N ALA A 400 17.19 -12.53 -19.76
CA ALA A 400 16.81 -13.80 -19.18
C ALA A 400 15.73 -13.67 -18.08
N ALA A 401 15.81 -12.63 -17.24
CA ALA A 401 14.79 -12.34 -16.23
C ALA A 401 13.49 -11.83 -16.88
N HIS A 402 13.59 -11.00 -17.93
CA HIS A 402 12.45 -10.53 -18.70
C HIS A 402 11.76 -11.67 -19.47
N ALA A 403 12.52 -12.59 -20.07
CA ALA A 403 11.98 -13.76 -20.75
C ALA A 403 11.29 -14.74 -19.77
N ASP A 404 11.79 -14.87 -18.54
CA ASP A 404 11.12 -15.67 -17.51
C ASP A 404 9.81 -15.02 -17.04
N TRP A 405 9.81 -13.69 -16.92
CA TRP A 405 8.61 -12.90 -16.63
C TRP A 405 7.56 -13.00 -17.75
N GLU A 406 7.95 -12.91 -19.02
CA GLU A 406 7.03 -13.07 -20.17
C GLU A 406 6.41 -14.48 -20.20
N ARG A 407 7.19 -15.52 -19.91
CA ARG A 407 6.69 -16.90 -19.81
C ARG A 407 5.62 -17.06 -18.72
N ARG A 408 5.78 -16.39 -17.58
CA ARG A 408 4.82 -16.43 -16.47
C ARG A 408 3.54 -15.65 -16.79
N HIS A 409 3.63 -14.57 -17.57
CA HIS A 409 2.48 -13.74 -17.95
C HIS A 409 1.72 -14.25 -19.19
N ALA A 410 2.36 -15.04 -20.05
CA ALA A 410 1.69 -15.73 -21.16
C ALA A 410 0.67 -16.79 -20.67
N ALA A 411 0.85 -17.33 -19.46
CA ALA A 411 -0.05 -18.34 -18.87
C ALA A 411 -1.37 -17.78 -18.31
N HIS A 412 -1.59 -16.46 -18.36
CA HIS A 412 -2.83 -15.80 -17.92
C HIS A 412 -3.58 -15.07 -19.05
N SER A 413 -3.24 -15.34 -20.31
CA SER A 413 -4.05 -14.92 -21.45
C SER A 413 -5.23 -15.86 -21.64
N ILE A 414 -6.42 -15.41 -21.23
CA ILE A 414 -7.68 -16.02 -21.67
C ILE A 414 -7.83 -15.70 -23.16
N ASP A 415 -7.80 -16.74 -23.98
CA ASP A 415 -8.11 -16.68 -25.41
C ASP A 415 -9.56 -16.24 -25.62
N THR A 416 -9.76 -15.00 -26.08
CA THR A 416 -11.08 -14.46 -26.43
C THR A 416 -11.46 -14.73 -27.89
N THR A 417 -10.85 -15.71 -28.57
CA THR A 417 -11.07 -15.96 -30.00
C THR A 417 -11.55 -17.36 -30.33
N THR A 418 -12.57 -17.88 -29.64
CA THR A 418 -13.44 -18.90 -30.25
C THR A 418 -14.91 -18.65 -29.97
N ASN A 419 -15.58 -18.19 -31.02
CA ASN A 419 -17.02 -18.12 -31.13
C ASN A 419 -17.43 -19.23 -32.11
N PRO A 420 -18.21 -20.24 -31.71
CA PRO A 420 -18.99 -21.00 -32.67
C PRO A 420 -20.47 -20.74 -32.43
N GLY A 421 -21.10 -20.11 -33.42
CA GLY A 421 -22.54 -20.12 -33.54
C GLY A 421 -23.05 -21.55 -33.71
N GLY A 422 -24.14 -21.86 -33.01
CA GLY A 422 -24.85 -23.13 -33.09
C GLY A 422 -26.25 -22.99 -32.48
N THR A 423 -27.25 -23.32 -33.28
CA THR A 423 -28.69 -23.10 -33.15
C THR A 423 -29.40 -23.85 -32.01
N MET A 424 -30.50 -23.20 -31.55
CA MET A 424 -31.65 -23.65 -30.76
C MET A 424 -31.84 -25.16 -30.43
N SER A 425 -32.20 -25.43 -29.18
CA SER A 425 -33.39 -26.22 -28.83
C SER A 425 -33.90 -25.92 -27.43
N GLN A 426 -35.23 -26.04 -27.29
CA GLN A 426 -36.06 -25.68 -26.16
C GLN A 426 -36.00 -26.71 -25.01
N ASP A 427 -36.56 -26.26 -23.88
CA ASP A 427 -37.12 -27.02 -22.75
C ASP A 427 -36.18 -27.47 -21.62
N VAL A 428 -36.43 -26.91 -20.43
CA VAL A 428 -36.97 -27.60 -19.23
C VAL A 428 -36.46 -26.96 -17.92
N GLN A 429 -37.43 -26.38 -17.19
CA GLN A 429 -37.61 -26.28 -15.73
C GLN A 429 -36.64 -25.46 -14.83
N ALA A 430 -37.29 -24.52 -14.12
CA ALA A 430 -36.80 -23.75 -12.99
C ALA A 430 -36.75 -24.57 -11.68
N PRO A 431 -35.95 -24.13 -10.69
CA PRO A 431 -36.27 -24.32 -9.27
C PRO A 431 -36.49 -22.98 -8.55
N VAL A 432 -37.70 -22.76 -8.01
CA VAL A 432 -38.06 -22.83 -6.59
C VAL A 432 -37.55 -21.65 -5.75
N GLN A 433 -38.48 -20.75 -5.42
CA GLN A 433 -38.34 -19.71 -4.38
C GLN A 433 -38.50 -20.32 -2.97
N PRO A 434 -37.80 -19.82 -1.94
CA PRO A 434 -38.17 -20.06 -0.55
C PRO A 434 -39.12 -18.98 -0.01
N GLN A 435 -40.14 -19.47 0.70
CA GLN A 435 -41.26 -18.77 1.31
C GLN A 435 -40.87 -17.90 2.53
N MET A 436 -41.71 -16.89 2.78
CA MET A 436 -41.65 -15.98 3.94
C MET A 436 -42.41 -16.52 5.17
N MET A 437 -41.98 -15.99 6.34
CA MET A 437 -42.69 -15.74 7.63
C MET A 437 -42.50 -16.76 8.77
N PRO A 438 -42.63 -16.37 10.08
CA PRO A 438 -43.02 -15.05 10.63
C PRO A 438 -42.07 -14.46 11.71
N GLN A 439 -42.30 -13.16 12.00
CA GLN A 439 -41.68 -12.35 13.05
C GLN A 439 -42.14 -12.74 14.46
N ALA A 440 -41.23 -12.64 15.45
CA ALA A 440 -41.55 -12.57 16.87
C ALA A 440 -40.71 -11.46 17.54
N ALA A 441 -41.40 -10.50 18.16
CA ALA A 441 -40.81 -9.52 19.09
C ALA A 441 -40.54 -10.18 20.46
N PRO A 442 -39.65 -9.62 21.30
CA PRO A 442 -40.21 -8.98 22.48
C PRO A 442 -39.45 -7.73 23.01
N GLN A 443 -40.29 -6.80 23.46
CA GLN A 443 -40.27 -6.06 24.73
C GLN A 443 -39.08 -5.17 25.12
N GLN A 444 -39.39 -3.87 25.13
CA GLN A 444 -38.70 -2.78 25.83
C GLN A 444 -38.84 -2.93 27.35
N ALA A 445 -37.75 -2.70 28.08
CA ALA A 445 -37.77 -2.36 29.49
C ALA A 445 -36.96 -1.07 29.69
N GLN A 446 -37.68 0.01 30.03
CA GLN A 446 -37.14 1.29 30.47
C GLN A 446 -36.66 1.14 31.93
N VAL A 447 -35.47 1.66 32.26
CA VAL A 447 -35.12 1.95 33.66
C VAL A 447 -34.46 3.33 33.75
N ALA A 448 -34.94 4.07 34.74
CA ALA A 448 -34.83 5.50 34.94
C ALA A 448 -33.46 5.98 35.44
N VAL A 449 -33.19 7.24 35.09
CA VAL A 449 -32.12 8.08 35.64
C VAL A 449 -32.48 8.51 37.06
N GLN A 450 -31.61 8.23 38.03
CA GLN A 450 -31.58 8.94 39.31
C GLN A 450 -30.15 9.37 39.63
N GLN A 451 -30.00 10.66 39.90
CA GLN A 451 -28.77 11.32 40.33
C GLN A 451 -28.66 11.34 41.86
N THR A 452 -27.47 11.78 42.31
CA THR A 452 -27.01 12.29 43.63
C THR A 452 -26.52 11.29 44.70
N PRO A 453 -25.62 11.71 45.63
CA PRO A 453 -24.61 12.78 45.59
C PRO A 453 -23.20 12.34 46.10
N MET A 454 -22.24 13.25 45.95
CA MET A 454 -20.85 13.13 46.41
C MET A 454 -20.72 13.04 47.94
N ALA A 455 -19.76 12.23 48.41
CA ALA A 455 -19.21 12.29 49.76
C ALA A 455 -17.68 12.46 49.69
N GLN A 456 -17.21 13.52 50.34
CA GLN A 456 -15.80 13.81 50.61
C GLN A 456 -15.27 12.86 51.70
N GLN A 457 -13.99 12.45 51.62
CA GLN A 457 -13.14 12.10 52.76
C GLN A 457 -11.68 11.93 52.28
N THR A 458 -10.85 12.95 52.53
CA THR A 458 -9.74 13.01 53.52
C THR A 458 -8.43 12.38 53.06
N LEU A 459 -7.45 13.26 52.86
CA LEU A 459 -6.02 12.98 52.71
C LEU A 459 -5.47 12.49 54.06
N VAL A 460 -4.77 11.36 54.04
CA VAL A 460 -3.88 10.93 55.12
C VAL A 460 -2.51 10.70 54.52
N ASP A 461 -1.56 11.47 55.02
CA ASP A 461 -0.13 11.42 54.73
C ASP A 461 0.49 10.29 55.58
N VAL A 462 1.25 9.38 54.96
CA VAL A 462 2.08 8.41 55.70
C VAL A 462 3.48 8.39 55.09
N GLN A 463 4.41 8.88 55.90
CA GLN A 463 5.84 8.94 55.70
C GLN A 463 6.49 7.55 55.56
N GLN A 464 7.61 7.54 54.85
CA GLN A 464 8.47 6.43 54.49
C GLN A 464 9.12 5.71 55.69
N ALA A 465 9.34 4.39 55.54
CA ALA A 465 10.35 3.64 56.27
C ALA A 465 11.28 2.90 55.27
N PRO A 466 12.58 2.72 55.56
CA PRO A 466 13.61 2.45 54.56
C PRO A 466 13.82 0.95 54.30
N ALA A 467 13.99 0.57 53.03
CA ALA A 467 14.42 -0.77 52.64
C ALA A 467 15.90 -0.74 52.21
N VAL A 468 16.72 -1.48 52.95
CA VAL A 468 18.13 -1.76 52.71
C VAL A 468 18.28 -2.63 51.45
N GLN A 469 19.12 -2.22 50.49
CA GLN A 469 19.54 -3.04 49.35
C GLN A 469 20.95 -3.60 49.60
N PRO A 470 21.26 -4.89 49.32
CA PRO A 470 22.62 -5.38 49.26
C PRO A 470 23.30 -4.92 47.97
N ALA A 471 24.54 -4.44 48.09
CA ALA A 471 25.35 -3.93 46.98
C ALA A 471 25.68 -5.03 45.95
N ALA A 472 25.30 -4.82 44.69
CA ALA A 472 25.80 -5.57 43.55
C ALA A 472 27.12 -4.96 43.06
N GLN A 473 28.13 -5.80 42.84
CA GLN A 473 29.43 -5.38 42.30
C GLN A 473 29.29 -4.78 40.89
N PRO A 474 30.07 -3.74 40.53
CA PRO A 474 29.93 -3.08 39.24
C PRO A 474 30.55 -3.92 38.11
N ALA A 475 29.71 -4.28 37.13
CA ALA A 475 30.18 -4.78 35.84
C ALA A 475 30.96 -3.68 35.11
N GLN A 476 32.16 -4.00 34.60
CA GLN A 476 32.99 -3.09 33.82
C GLN A 476 32.24 -2.59 32.57
N ARG A 477 32.11 -1.27 32.44
CA ARG A 477 31.54 -0.60 31.25
C ARG A 477 32.58 -0.51 30.15
N LEU A 478 32.28 -1.08 28.98
CA LEU A 478 32.95 -0.73 27.73
C LEU A 478 32.37 0.58 27.15
N PRO A 479 33.13 1.32 26.31
CA PRO A 479 32.79 2.67 25.91
C PRO A 479 31.49 2.71 25.10
N ARG A 480 30.60 3.63 25.49
CA ARG A 480 29.30 3.88 24.87
C ARG A 480 29.51 4.67 23.58
N VAL A 481 29.14 4.12 22.42
CA VAL A 481 29.16 4.86 21.15
C VAL A 481 27.99 5.85 21.16
N GLU A 482 28.30 7.12 21.39
CA GLU A 482 27.35 8.21 21.66
C GLU A 482 26.47 8.58 20.43
N SER A 483 26.87 8.16 19.22
CA SER A 483 26.14 8.47 17.97
C SER A 483 24.80 7.77 17.84
N TYR A 484 24.63 6.56 18.39
CA TYR A 484 23.38 5.78 18.23
C TYR A 484 22.21 6.36 19.04
N MET A 485 22.47 6.97 20.20
CA MET A 485 21.37 7.50 21.04
C MET A 485 20.70 8.74 20.43
N LYS A 486 21.44 9.56 19.67
CA LYS A 486 20.87 10.75 19.00
C LYS A 486 19.88 10.42 17.88
N SER A 487 19.84 9.18 17.40
CA SER A 487 18.86 8.73 16.37
C SER A 487 17.58 8.12 16.95
N SER A 488 17.61 7.75 18.23
CA SER A 488 16.44 7.23 18.96
C SER A 488 15.69 8.33 19.71
N THR A 489 16.28 9.51 19.81
CA THR A 489 15.72 10.65 20.52
C THR A 489 15.71 11.88 19.64
N ASN A 490 14.70 12.74 19.77
CA ASN A 490 14.70 14.07 19.17
C ASN A 490 15.83 14.94 19.77
N ASN A 491 15.97 16.17 19.27
CA ASN A 491 16.99 17.13 19.73
C ASN A 491 16.85 17.51 21.23
N GLU A 492 15.75 17.12 21.88
CA GLU A 492 15.43 17.38 23.28
C GLU A 492 15.65 16.15 24.19
N GLY A 493 16.09 15.02 23.61
CA GLY A 493 16.34 13.77 24.35
C GLY A 493 15.09 12.93 24.61
N GLU A 494 13.94 13.29 24.03
CA GLU A 494 12.71 12.48 24.07
C GLU A 494 12.70 11.46 22.93
N LEU A 495 11.97 10.35 23.07
CA LEU A 495 11.84 9.33 22.02
C LEU A 495 11.39 9.94 20.69
N ASP A 496 12.20 9.79 19.64
CA ASP A 496 11.80 10.18 18.29
C ASP A 496 10.77 9.17 17.77
N LEU A 497 9.51 9.61 17.59
CA LEU A 497 8.42 8.74 17.14
C LEU A 497 8.62 8.18 15.73
N GLY A 498 9.49 8.79 14.91
CA GLY A 498 9.90 8.24 13.60
C GLY A 498 11.01 7.20 13.69
N SER A 499 11.61 7.00 14.86
CA SER A 499 12.76 6.10 15.03
C SER A 499 12.38 4.63 15.12
N TYR A 500 13.33 3.76 14.80
CA TYR A 500 13.19 2.31 14.98
C TYR A 500 12.99 1.93 16.45
N ALA A 501 13.59 2.68 17.38
CA ALA A 501 13.35 2.56 18.81
C ALA A 501 11.88 2.83 19.17
N ALA A 502 11.23 3.80 18.52
CA ALA A 502 9.80 4.06 18.72
C ALA A 502 8.93 2.93 18.17
N ARG A 503 9.23 2.39 16.99
CA ARG A 503 8.56 1.19 16.47
C ARG A 503 8.66 0.01 17.43
N ASN A 504 9.86 -0.26 17.93
CA ASN A 504 10.10 -1.36 18.85
C ASN A 504 9.44 -1.13 20.23
N ALA A 505 9.42 0.11 20.72
CA ALA A 505 8.72 0.47 21.96
C ALA A 505 7.19 0.34 21.81
N ALA A 506 6.65 0.80 20.67
CA ALA A 506 5.24 0.64 20.33
C ALA A 506 4.87 -0.85 20.24
N ALA A 507 5.67 -1.67 19.57
CA ALA A 507 5.43 -3.11 19.46
C ALA A 507 5.41 -3.84 20.81
N VAL A 508 6.26 -3.44 21.76
CA VAL A 508 6.22 -3.94 23.15
C VAL A 508 4.92 -3.53 23.84
N ALA A 509 4.50 -2.26 23.69
CA ALA A 509 3.26 -1.76 24.28
C ALA A 509 2.02 -2.44 23.68
N GLU A 510 1.95 -2.58 22.36
CA GLU A 510 0.88 -3.30 21.66
C GLU A 510 0.78 -4.75 22.14
N TYR A 511 1.91 -5.43 22.30
CA TYR A 511 1.90 -6.81 22.79
C TYR A 511 1.44 -6.90 24.26
N ALA A 512 1.77 -5.90 25.08
CA ALA A 512 1.20 -5.80 26.43
C ALA A 512 -0.32 -5.60 26.40
N VAL A 513 -0.86 -4.77 25.49
CA VAL A 513 -2.32 -4.62 25.30
C VAL A 513 -2.95 -5.96 24.93
N TYR A 514 -2.37 -6.68 23.98
CA TYR A 514 -2.83 -8.01 23.55
C TYR A 514 -2.88 -8.97 24.75
N LEU A 515 -1.77 -9.14 25.47
CA LEU A 515 -1.69 -10.08 26.60
C LEU A 515 -2.64 -9.72 27.76
N ILE A 516 -2.85 -8.43 28.02
CA ILE A 516 -3.82 -7.96 29.02
C ILE A 516 -5.25 -8.31 28.58
N SER A 517 -5.56 -8.10 27.29
CA SER A 517 -6.90 -8.34 26.74
C SER A 517 -7.22 -9.83 26.69
N GLU A 518 -6.28 -10.67 26.25
CA GLU A 518 -6.40 -12.14 26.23
C GLU A 518 -6.63 -12.71 27.64
N ALA A 519 -6.02 -12.09 28.66
CA ALA A 519 -6.21 -12.48 30.05
C ALA A 519 -7.52 -11.94 30.67
N GLY A 520 -8.39 -11.29 29.89
CA GLY A 520 -9.67 -10.75 30.34
C GLY A 520 -9.58 -9.47 31.18
N PHE A 521 -8.42 -8.80 31.19
CA PHE A 521 -8.22 -7.56 31.94
C PHE A 521 -8.45 -6.33 31.06
N SER A 522 -8.97 -5.24 31.64
CA SER A 522 -9.01 -3.94 30.96
C SER A 522 -7.60 -3.32 30.84
N ALA A 523 -7.24 -2.83 29.65
CA ALA A 523 -5.98 -2.14 29.34
C ALA A 523 -5.87 -0.71 29.93
N ARG A 524 -5.87 -0.59 31.26
CA ARG A 524 -5.65 0.69 31.96
C ARG A 524 -4.19 1.13 31.83
N PRO A 525 -3.89 2.44 31.75
CA PRO A 525 -2.53 2.95 31.56
C PRO A 525 -1.48 2.37 32.51
N ALA A 526 -1.78 2.25 33.81
CA ALA A 526 -0.84 1.71 34.80
C ALA A 526 -0.51 0.21 34.57
N ARG A 527 -1.49 -0.59 34.12
CA ARG A 527 -1.27 -2.01 33.81
C ARG A 527 -0.44 -2.16 32.53
N LEU A 528 -0.81 -1.38 31.52
CA LEU A 528 -0.12 -1.35 30.23
C LEU A 528 1.34 -0.96 30.42
N ASP A 529 1.60 0.16 31.09
CA ASP A 529 2.95 0.67 31.34
C ASP A 529 3.82 -0.33 32.11
N SER A 530 3.27 -0.92 33.19
CA SER A 530 4.00 -1.90 34.01
C SER A 530 4.35 -3.17 33.23
N LEU A 531 3.40 -3.73 32.48
CA LEU A 531 3.63 -4.93 31.69
C LEU A 531 4.57 -4.65 30.51
N ALA A 532 4.35 -3.56 29.77
CA ALA A 532 5.21 -3.15 28.66
C ALA A 532 6.66 -2.95 29.12
N LYS A 533 6.89 -2.31 30.27
CA LYS A 533 8.24 -2.18 30.85
C LYS A 533 8.88 -3.53 31.17
N GLN A 534 8.13 -4.50 31.69
CA GLN A 534 8.68 -5.83 31.97
C GLN A 534 8.98 -6.64 30.71
N LEU A 535 8.08 -6.61 29.72
CA LEU A 535 8.32 -7.23 28.42
C LEU A 535 9.53 -6.59 27.72
N GLY A 536 9.62 -5.25 27.72
CA GLY A 536 10.78 -4.55 27.17
C GLY A 536 12.09 -4.94 27.86
N ARG A 537 12.09 -5.15 29.19
CA ARG A 537 13.25 -5.66 29.92
C ARG A 537 13.62 -7.09 29.53
N ILE A 538 12.64 -7.98 29.36
CA ILE A 538 12.86 -9.35 28.90
C ILE A 538 13.48 -9.34 27.49
N ALA A 539 12.90 -8.61 26.54
CA ALA A 539 13.43 -8.47 25.19
C ALA A 539 14.86 -7.90 25.18
N ARG A 540 15.17 -6.90 26.03
CA ARG A 540 16.54 -6.38 26.18
C ARG A 540 17.50 -7.42 26.73
N ARG A 541 17.06 -8.28 27.66
CA ARG A 541 17.90 -9.35 28.21
C ARG A 541 18.16 -10.44 27.17
N ILE A 542 17.17 -10.82 26.36
CA ILE A 542 17.38 -11.72 25.21
C ILE A 542 18.38 -11.10 24.24
N ALA A 543 18.15 -9.85 23.81
CA ALA A 543 19.05 -9.15 22.89
C ALA A 543 20.49 -9.08 23.41
N PHE A 544 20.65 -8.75 24.69
CA PHE A 544 21.95 -8.70 25.32
C PHE A 544 22.63 -10.07 25.40
N ARG A 545 21.91 -11.11 25.80
CA ARG A 545 22.46 -12.46 25.91
C ARG A 545 22.83 -13.05 24.56
N TYR A 546 22.11 -12.69 23.50
CA TYR A 546 22.34 -13.19 22.15
C TYR A 546 23.40 -12.39 21.38
N THR A 547 23.38 -11.06 21.47
CA THR A 547 24.23 -10.17 20.63
C THR A 547 25.16 -9.23 21.40
N GLY A 548 25.03 -9.14 22.72
CA GLY A 548 25.75 -8.18 23.56
C GLY A 548 25.17 -6.76 23.55
N THR A 549 24.12 -6.45 22.76
CA THR A 549 23.48 -5.13 22.73
C THR A 549 22.08 -5.11 23.35
N GLN A 550 21.73 -3.99 23.99
CA GLN A 550 20.37 -3.69 24.49
C GLN A 550 19.70 -2.56 23.70
N ASN A 551 20.31 -2.13 22.60
CA ASN A 551 19.87 -0.96 21.86
C ASN A 551 18.55 -1.24 21.11
N MET A 552 17.46 -0.55 21.50
CA MET A 552 16.16 -0.67 20.85
C MET A 552 16.13 -0.12 19.42
N GLN A 553 17.14 0.65 19.01
CA GLN A 553 17.31 1.08 17.62
C GLN A 553 17.91 -0.03 16.72
N SER A 554 18.36 -1.15 17.28
CA SER A 554 19.01 -2.21 16.50
C SER A 554 18.02 -3.25 15.97
N GLY A 555 18.28 -3.78 14.76
CA GLY A 555 17.57 -4.94 14.22
C GLY A 555 17.66 -6.17 15.14
N ALA A 556 18.78 -6.35 15.83
CA ALA A 556 18.96 -7.39 16.84
C ALA A 556 17.92 -7.33 17.97
N PHE A 557 17.57 -6.13 18.44
CA PHE A 557 16.51 -5.95 19.43
C PHE A 557 15.15 -6.36 18.87
N THR A 558 14.87 -6.04 17.60
CA THR A 558 13.63 -6.43 16.93
C THR A 558 13.47 -7.94 16.83
N HIS A 559 14.52 -8.66 16.42
CA HIS A 559 14.50 -10.12 16.40
C HIS A 559 14.35 -10.70 17.81
N SER A 560 14.99 -10.10 18.82
CA SER A 560 14.85 -10.51 20.22
C SER A 560 13.44 -10.28 20.78
N LEU A 561 12.78 -9.21 20.33
CA LEU A 561 11.38 -8.95 20.63
C LEU A 561 10.48 -10.03 20.01
N TYR A 562 10.72 -10.46 18.77
CA TYR A 562 9.97 -11.57 18.17
C TYR A 562 10.19 -12.89 18.89
N ALA A 563 11.44 -13.23 19.15
CA ALA A 563 11.77 -14.44 19.88
C ALA A 563 11.13 -14.47 21.27
N MET A 564 11.07 -13.32 21.96
CA MET A 564 10.31 -13.18 23.19
C MET A 564 8.82 -13.45 23.00
N LYS A 565 8.18 -12.87 21.97
CA LYS A 565 6.75 -13.06 21.70
C LYS A 565 6.43 -14.53 21.44
N GLU A 566 7.21 -15.21 20.61
CA GLU A 566 7.04 -16.63 20.30
C GLU A 566 7.32 -17.51 21.51
N ALA A 567 8.35 -17.21 22.30
CA ALA A 567 8.60 -17.89 23.56
C ALA A 567 7.40 -17.81 24.52
N ILE A 568 6.77 -16.63 24.62
CA ILE A 568 5.56 -16.45 25.43
C ILE A 568 4.40 -17.29 24.87
N ARG A 569 4.15 -17.26 23.56
CA ARG A 569 3.09 -18.05 22.90
C ARG A 569 3.27 -19.55 23.07
N TYR A 570 4.51 -20.03 22.98
CA TYR A 570 4.87 -21.42 23.21
C TYR A 570 4.58 -21.82 24.67
N LEU A 571 5.09 -21.04 25.62
CA LEU A 571 4.92 -21.32 27.05
C LEU A 571 3.43 -21.29 27.46
N GLN A 572 2.63 -20.39 26.89
CA GLN A 572 1.19 -20.32 27.13
C GLN A 572 0.44 -21.60 26.71
N ARG A 573 0.87 -22.27 25.64
CA ARG A 573 0.18 -23.45 25.07
C ARG A 573 0.69 -24.79 25.59
N ALA A 574 1.95 -24.85 26.04
CA ALA A 574 2.66 -26.13 26.12
C ALA A 574 2.99 -26.65 27.53
N THR A 575 2.82 -25.89 28.63
CA THR A 575 3.35 -26.34 29.95
C THR A 575 2.66 -25.81 31.21
N PRO A 576 2.65 -26.59 32.33
CA PRO A 576 2.40 -26.09 33.67
C PRO A 576 3.35 -24.92 34.05
N GLY A 577 2.81 -23.86 34.64
CA GLY A 577 3.55 -22.62 34.93
C GLY A 577 4.01 -21.84 33.69
N GLY A 578 3.47 -22.19 32.51
CA GLY A 578 3.73 -21.54 31.23
C GLY A 578 2.90 -20.27 30.95
N PRO A 579 1.63 -20.17 31.41
CA PRO A 579 0.88 -18.93 31.32
C PRO A 579 1.54 -17.78 32.08
N ILE A 580 1.25 -16.55 31.65
CA ILE A 580 1.71 -15.34 32.34
C ILE A 580 1.17 -15.35 33.77
N PRO A 581 2.03 -15.15 34.79
CA PRO A 581 1.64 -15.29 36.19
C PRO A 581 0.90 -14.04 36.72
N PHE A 582 -0.17 -13.63 36.03
CA PHE A 582 -1.04 -12.54 36.46
C PHE A 582 -1.59 -12.82 37.87
N GLY A 583 -1.50 -11.82 38.76
CA GLY A 583 -1.95 -11.94 40.14
C GLY A 583 -1.02 -12.73 41.07
N GLN A 584 0.09 -13.27 40.58
CA GLN A 584 1.07 -14.00 41.41
C GLN A 584 2.23 -13.11 41.88
N ASN A 585 3.07 -13.67 42.76
CA ASN A 585 4.18 -12.97 43.40
C ASN A 585 5.38 -12.72 42.45
N GLN A 586 6.33 -11.91 42.92
CA GLN A 586 7.53 -11.54 42.16
C GLN A 586 8.40 -12.74 41.76
N GLU A 587 8.45 -13.78 42.59
CA GLU A 587 9.21 -15.01 42.31
C GLU A 587 8.64 -15.74 41.08
N SER A 588 7.31 -15.87 41.02
CA SER A 588 6.61 -16.48 39.88
C SER A 588 6.86 -15.70 38.59
N TRP A 589 6.84 -14.37 38.65
CA TRP A 589 7.22 -13.50 37.51
C TRP A 589 8.67 -13.67 37.08
N SER A 590 9.59 -13.85 38.03
CA SER A 590 11.01 -14.00 37.74
C SER A 590 11.32 -15.34 37.09
N VAL A 591 10.72 -16.43 37.60
CA VAL A 591 10.81 -17.77 37.00
C VAL A 591 10.24 -17.77 35.60
N TRP A 592 9.04 -17.21 35.41
CA TRP A 592 8.40 -17.11 34.10
C TRP A 592 9.26 -16.31 33.10
N ALA A 593 9.77 -15.15 33.51
CA ALA A 593 10.65 -14.33 32.67
C ALA A 593 11.91 -15.09 32.25
N GLY A 594 12.55 -15.83 33.17
CA GLY A 594 13.72 -16.65 32.85
C GLY A 594 13.43 -17.74 31.82
N ARG A 595 12.25 -18.37 31.89
CA ARG A 595 11.80 -19.36 30.88
C ARG A 595 11.60 -18.71 29.51
N VAL A 596 10.96 -17.53 29.47
CA VAL A 596 10.78 -16.76 28.23
C VAL A 596 12.14 -16.40 27.62
N GLU A 597 13.09 -15.95 28.45
CA GLU A 597 14.44 -15.59 27.98
C GLU A 597 15.19 -16.77 27.37
N ASN A 598 15.18 -17.92 28.04
CA ASN A 598 15.89 -19.11 27.57
C ASN A 598 15.28 -19.64 26.27
N MET A 599 13.95 -19.67 26.18
CA MET A 599 13.27 -20.07 24.95
C MET A 599 13.49 -19.06 23.82
N GLY A 600 13.45 -17.75 24.12
CA GLY A 600 13.75 -16.72 23.14
C GLY A 600 15.17 -16.84 22.57
N ILE A 601 16.15 -17.18 23.41
CA ILE A 601 17.53 -17.43 22.95
C ILE A 601 17.59 -18.69 22.08
N ALA A 602 16.92 -19.77 22.47
CA ALA A 602 16.89 -21.00 21.68
C ALA A 602 16.27 -20.77 20.28
N ILE A 603 15.23 -19.95 20.19
CA ILE A 603 14.63 -19.53 18.92
C ILE A 603 15.66 -18.78 18.06
N LEU A 604 16.39 -17.81 18.63
CA LEU A 604 17.40 -17.07 17.88
C LEU A 604 18.59 -17.94 17.44
N GLN A 605 19.01 -18.88 18.27
CA GLN A 605 20.04 -19.87 17.90
C GLN A 605 19.57 -20.78 16.77
N THR A 606 18.28 -21.09 16.70
CA THR A 606 17.69 -21.85 15.58
C THR A 606 17.70 -21.03 14.29
N VAL A 607 17.51 -19.71 14.37
CA VAL A 607 17.66 -18.82 13.20
C VAL A 607 19.09 -18.89 12.65
N ASP A 608 20.11 -18.88 13.52
CA ASP A 608 21.50 -19.07 13.09
C ASP A 608 21.71 -20.44 12.45
N ALA A 609 21.17 -21.51 13.05
CA ALA A 609 21.28 -22.85 12.52
C ALA A 609 20.66 -22.97 11.11
N VAL A 610 19.51 -22.35 10.88
CA VAL A 610 18.84 -22.31 9.57
C VAL A 610 19.63 -21.47 8.57
N PHE A 611 20.18 -20.34 8.99
CA PHE A 611 20.96 -19.47 8.10
C PHE A 611 22.31 -20.08 7.71
N LEU A 612 22.94 -20.81 8.63
CA LEU A 612 24.25 -21.46 8.44
C LEU A 612 24.15 -22.87 7.84
N ASP A 613 22.95 -23.40 7.62
CA ASP A 613 22.76 -24.71 7.01
C ASP A 613 23.13 -24.67 5.51
N ASP A 614 24.30 -25.23 5.20
CA ASP A 614 24.82 -25.41 3.86
C ASP A 614 24.66 -26.86 3.37
N SER A 615 23.91 -27.68 4.10
CA SER A 615 23.89 -29.12 3.88
C SER A 615 23.04 -29.52 2.67
N THR A 616 23.65 -30.24 1.72
CA THR A 616 22.97 -30.77 0.52
C THR A 616 22.63 -32.26 0.62
N ASP A 617 23.05 -32.93 1.70
CA ASP A 617 23.13 -34.39 1.78
C ASP A 617 22.78 -34.96 3.18
N THR A 618 22.08 -34.19 4.02
CA THR A 618 21.66 -34.65 5.35
C THR A 618 20.25 -35.21 5.30
N ASP A 619 20.03 -36.43 5.81
CA ASP A 619 18.69 -37.00 6.01
C ASP A 619 17.97 -36.28 7.17
N LEU A 620 17.58 -35.02 6.92
CA LEU A 620 16.87 -34.19 7.89
C LEU A 620 15.50 -34.81 8.23
N PHE A 621 14.86 -35.49 7.27
CA PHE A 621 13.58 -36.15 7.51
C PHE A 621 13.73 -37.36 8.46
N GLY A 622 14.75 -38.20 8.28
CA GLY A 622 15.05 -39.29 9.22
C GLY A 622 15.45 -38.79 10.61
N GLN A 623 16.13 -37.64 10.72
CA GLN A 623 16.40 -37.01 12.02
C GLN A 623 15.11 -36.50 12.67
N LEU A 624 14.18 -35.92 11.89
CA LEU A 624 12.87 -35.51 12.40
C LEU A 624 12.07 -36.71 12.92
N GLU A 625 12.09 -37.86 12.23
CA GLU A 625 11.43 -39.09 12.70
C GLU A 625 12.00 -39.60 14.03
N GLN A 626 13.31 -39.44 14.26
CA GLN A 626 13.96 -39.82 15.52
C GLN A 626 13.65 -38.84 16.66
N LEU A 627 13.63 -37.54 16.38
CA LEU A 627 13.42 -36.48 17.37
C LEU A 627 11.94 -36.28 17.73
N PHE A 628 11.03 -36.67 16.84
CA PHE A 628 9.58 -36.54 17.01
C PHE A 628 8.90 -37.89 16.74
N PRO A 629 9.11 -38.89 17.60
CA PRO A 629 8.57 -40.22 17.34
C PRO A 629 7.04 -40.20 17.49
N ALA A 630 6.33 -40.88 16.57
CA ALA A 630 4.86 -40.78 16.43
C ALA A 630 4.07 -41.12 17.72
N ASN A 631 4.68 -41.87 18.63
CA ASN A 631 4.14 -42.30 19.92
C ASN A 631 4.28 -41.30 21.07
N GLU A 632 4.91 -40.13 20.87
CA GLU A 632 5.01 -39.06 21.89
C GLU A 632 3.95 -37.96 21.76
N THR A 633 3.06 -38.04 20.77
CA THR A 633 1.99 -37.03 20.60
C THR A 633 0.90 -37.19 21.66
N ALA A 634 0.92 -36.33 22.69
CA ALA A 634 -0.29 -36.06 23.47
C ALA A 634 -1.31 -35.40 22.53
N PRO A 635 -2.55 -35.93 22.41
CA PRO A 635 -3.54 -35.35 21.53
C PRO A 635 -3.78 -33.89 21.94
N PHE A 636 -3.60 -32.98 20.98
CA PHE A 636 -3.96 -31.57 21.11
C PHE A 636 -5.48 -31.51 21.35
N GLN A 637 -5.90 -31.48 22.61
CA GLN A 637 -7.30 -31.28 22.97
C GLN A 637 -7.63 -29.83 22.67
N ALA A 638 -8.25 -29.60 21.50
CA ALA A 638 -8.90 -28.34 21.19
C ALA A 638 -10.04 -28.13 22.21
N GLN A 639 -9.85 -27.17 23.12
CA GLN A 639 -10.90 -26.58 23.94
C GLN A 639 -11.18 -25.16 23.48
#